data_AF-A0A023EYX7-F1
#
_entry.id   AF-A0A023EYX7-F1
#
_cell.length_a   1.000
_cell.length_b   1.000
_cell.length_c   1.000
_cell.angle_alpha   90.00
_cell.angle_beta   90.00
_cell.angle_gamma   90.00
#
_symmetry.space_group_name_H-M   'P 1'
#
loop_
_entity.id
_entity.type
_entity.pdbx_description
1 polymer ?
#
loop_
_entity_poly.entity_id
_entity_poly.type
_entity_poly.pdbx_seq_one_letter_code
_entity_poly.pdbx_strand_id
1 'polypeptide(L)'
;NTNYEILDYKSCNYSDLFSILSNSNWNELIYDCGMDIDSLFLRFSHIVKSAIVTTTPSKRIISSTFPRWCSVKYKNLISSKKKYHKLYKQTGLLSHYQSFSFYRKKCKSLAKIDYKNYITSVEKSISSDVKYFWTFVNTLKKSNMLPTQMRHNDQTFDNPNDISNCFSNYFGSVYTTTELNIPSYDFNSCHTINSLSFTVDDVFKKLNSLDINKGVGPDSIPASVLKFCAVVLASPITHMFNLSLSRGIYPDCLKLSFIVPIFKDGDKTDITNYRPITIQSTLAKVFESLLIDKLRFLLKNIFIPEQHGFLQGRSTLTNLLNFQNNVLDSLKAGKQMDVIYTDFSKAFDKVNHLNLIAKLRGYGFRDPLLSWFTSYLINRRQVVKIQNSFSKEVLIPSGVPQGSHLGPLLFNLYINDIKSQLLQVKFLLYADDLKIFFPISSVNDCTILQSSLHALFNWCKNNGMLLNLMKCCVITFHRKYSPVLFDYKLADHLLHRPTYIKDLGIIMNPNLTFQIHFEHVCKKASKLLGFISRTTRDFHDVSVIVTLFNSIVRPILEYNSIIWSPYQKCYINRLENIQKRLIRTIGVRLGYDYNNIPYKEIYGRFVISSLENRRIINDILFLYKLLNNFIDCPYLVNEIYFNIPSIQTRHNNLFSINFAQTNYLYHSPLLRILRHANVFNIDLFNTSAKMIRGIIGLS
;
A
#
# COMPACT_ATOMS: atom_id res chain seq x y z
N ASN A 1 -33.12 12.50 1.14
CA ASN A 1 -33.64 11.26 0.50
C ASN A 1 -33.19 11.24 -0.95
N THR A 2 -31.99 10.73 -1.23
CA THR A 2 -31.51 10.57 -2.61
C THR A 2 -31.93 9.18 -3.10
N ASN A 3 -33.11 9.11 -3.68
CA ASN A 3 -33.51 7.93 -4.45
C ASN A 3 -32.74 7.98 -5.77
N TYR A 4 -31.81 7.06 -5.99
CA TYR A 4 -31.17 6.87 -7.29
C TYR A 4 -31.13 5.38 -7.62
N GLU A 5 -31.17 5.09 -8.92
CA GLU A 5 -31.05 3.74 -9.46
C GLU A 5 -29.61 3.47 -9.86
N ILE A 6 -29.15 2.25 -9.58
CA ILE A 6 -27.87 1.74 -10.05
C ILE A 6 -28.06 0.35 -10.62
N LEU A 7 -27.19 -0.08 -11.53
CA LEU A 7 -27.14 -1.46 -11.98
C LEU A 7 -26.66 -2.37 -10.84
N ASP A 8 -27.39 -3.46 -10.56
CA ASP A 8 -27.03 -4.44 -9.55
C ASP A 8 -26.24 -5.60 -10.16
N TYR A 9 -24.93 -5.40 -10.33
CA TYR A 9 -24.02 -6.39 -10.90
C TYR A 9 -23.93 -7.71 -10.10
N LYS A 10 -24.42 -7.75 -8.85
CA LYS A 10 -24.54 -9.01 -8.09
C LYS A 10 -25.71 -9.87 -8.57
N SER A 11 -26.72 -9.24 -9.14
CA SER A 11 -27.93 -9.87 -9.67
C SER A 11 -27.92 -9.97 -11.20
N CYS A 12 -26.77 -9.68 -11.83
CA CYS A 12 -26.58 -9.82 -13.28
C CYS A 12 -26.68 -11.30 -13.69
N ASN A 13 -27.42 -11.57 -14.77
CA ASN A 13 -27.40 -12.89 -15.40
C ASN A 13 -26.13 -13.05 -16.25
N TYR A 14 -25.05 -13.51 -15.62
CA TYR A 14 -23.77 -13.72 -16.31
C TYR A 14 -23.81 -14.81 -17.38
N SER A 15 -24.77 -15.75 -17.31
CA SER A 15 -24.95 -16.77 -18.35
C SER A 15 -25.49 -16.14 -19.63
N ASP A 16 -26.53 -15.31 -19.51
CA ASP A 16 -27.09 -14.58 -20.66
C ASP A 16 -26.09 -13.55 -21.19
N LEU A 17 -25.38 -12.85 -20.30
CA LEU A 17 -24.34 -11.90 -20.69
C LEU A 17 -23.24 -12.60 -21.50
N PHE A 18 -22.80 -13.77 -21.03
CA PHE A 18 -21.84 -14.60 -21.75
C PHE A 18 -22.38 -15.06 -23.12
N SER A 19 -23.64 -15.50 -23.19
CA SER A 19 -24.28 -15.93 -24.43
C SER A 19 -24.37 -14.79 -25.45
N ILE A 20 -24.85 -13.62 -25.04
CA ILE A 20 -24.93 -12.42 -25.90
C ILE A 20 -23.54 -12.06 -26.41
N LEU A 21 -22.54 -11.99 -25.52
CA LEU A 21 -21.17 -11.67 -25.93
C LEU A 21 -20.56 -12.74 -26.83
N SER A 22 -20.89 -14.02 -26.64
CA SER A 22 -20.40 -15.11 -27.51
C SER A 22 -20.96 -15.01 -28.94
N ASN A 23 -22.21 -14.55 -29.06
CA ASN A 23 -22.89 -14.39 -30.35
C ASN A 23 -22.63 -13.02 -31.01
N SER A 24 -21.94 -12.10 -30.32
CA SER A 24 -21.53 -10.83 -30.90
C SER A 24 -20.52 -11.02 -32.02
N ASN A 25 -20.63 -10.21 -33.09
CA ASN A 25 -19.70 -10.23 -34.20
C ASN A 25 -18.35 -9.58 -33.83
N TRP A 26 -17.46 -10.35 -33.18
CA TRP A 26 -16.08 -9.91 -32.89
C TRP A 26 -15.19 -9.89 -34.13
N ASN A 27 -15.58 -10.56 -35.23
CA ASN A 27 -14.77 -10.61 -36.44
C ASN A 27 -14.58 -9.22 -37.05
N GLU A 28 -15.60 -8.36 -36.98
CA GLU A 28 -15.44 -6.96 -37.39
C GLU A 28 -14.43 -6.19 -36.53
N LEU A 29 -14.25 -6.54 -35.26
CA LEU A 29 -13.20 -5.94 -34.42
C LEU A 29 -11.82 -6.55 -34.65
N ILE A 30 -11.75 -7.80 -35.12
CA ILE A 30 -10.48 -8.55 -35.27
C ILE A 30 -9.89 -8.42 -36.68
N TYR A 31 -10.75 -8.31 -37.70
CA TYR A 31 -10.34 -8.35 -39.11
C TYR A 31 -10.52 -7.02 -39.85
N ASP A 32 -11.21 -6.03 -39.28
CA ASP A 32 -11.30 -4.69 -39.86
C ASP A 32 -10.01 -3.88 -39.56
N CYS A 33 -9.01 -4.06 -40.40
CA CYS A 33 -7.71 -3.39 -40.28
C CYS A 33 -7.77 -1.88 -40.57
N GLY A 34 -8.88 -1.36 -41.10
CA GLY A 34 -9.05 0.04 -41.48
C GLY A 34 -9.47 0.96 -40.34
N MET A 35 -10.06 0.42 -39.26
CA MET A 35 -10.51 1.23 -38.12
C MET A 35 -9.34 1.84 -37.34
N ASP A 36 -9.49 3.09 -36.90
CA ASP A 36 -8.57 3.70 -35.94
C ASP A 36 -8.71 3.08 -34.54
N ILE A 37 -7.67 3.25 -33.70
CA ILE A 37 -7.60 2.61 -32.38
C ILE A 37 -8.76 3.06 -31.48
N ASP A 38 -9.17 4.32 -31.52
CA ASP A 38 -10.20 4.83 -30.63
C ASP A 38 -11.58 4.32 -31.03
N SER A 39 -11.89 4.31 -32.32
CA SER A 39 -13.11 3.70 -32.86
C SER A 39 -13.22 2.22 -32.49
N LEU A 40 -12.11 1.48 -32.54
CA LEU A 40 -12.04 0.07 -32.14
C LEU A 40 -12.43 -0.13 -30.66
N PHE A 41 -11.85 0.67 -29.75
CA PHE A 41 -12.16 0.61 -28.33
C PHE A 41 -13.57 1.11 -27.98
N LEU A 42 -14.08 2.12 -28.69
CA LEU A 42 -15.44 2.60 -28.54
C LEU A 42 -16.46 1.54 -28.96
N ARG A 43 -16.21 0.87 -30.09
CA ARG A 43 -17.05 -0.22 -30.58
C ARG A 43 -17.07 -1.41 -29.61
N PHE A 44 -15.90 -1.85 -29.13
CA PHE A 44 -15.82 -2.87 -28.07
C PHE A 44 -16.66 -2.46 -26.84
N SER A 45 -16.47 -1.22 -26.37
CA SER A 45 -17.17 -0.71 -25.20
C SER A 45 -18.68 -0.65 -25.41
N HIS A 46 -19.14 -0.30 -26.61
CA HIS A 46 -20.55 -0.25 -26.96
C HIS A 46 -21.20 -1.65 -26.91
N ILE A 47 -20.57 -2.65 -27.55
CA ILE A 47 -21.06 -4.04 -27.55
C ILE A 47 -21.20 -4.54 -26.11
N VAL A 48 -20.15 -4.40 -25.29
CA VAL A 48 -20.14 -4.86 -23.90
C VAL A 48 -21.18 -4.13 -23.06
N LYS A 49 -21.29 -2.80 -23.18
CA LYS A 49 -22.28 -2.02 -22.43
C LYS A 49 -23.71 -2.37 -22.80
N SER A 50 -24.00 -2.57 -24.09
CA SER A 50 -25.34 -2.97 -24.51
C SER A 50 -25.73 -4.31 -23.87
N ALA A 51 -24.83 -5.29 -23.89
CA ALA A 51 -25.06 -6.59 -23.27
C ALA A 51 -25.25 -6.48 -21.74
N ILE A 52 -24.49 -5.61 -21.08
CA ILE A 52 -24.65 -5.33 -19.65
C ILE A 52 -26.05 -4.78 -19.34
N VAL A 53 -26.52 -3.78 -20.10
CA VAL A 53 -27.83 -3.14 -19.86
C VAL A 53 -28.97 -4.14 -20.05
N THR A 54 -28.86 -5.05 -21.03
CA THR A 54 -29.87 -6.09 -21.26
C THR A 54 -29.94 -7.14 -20.16
N THR A 55 -28.82 -7.42 -19.48
CA THR A 55 -28.69 -8.58 -18.56
C THR A 55 -28.57 -8.21 -17.09
N THR A 56 -28.41 -6.92 -16.78
CA THR A 56 -28.21 -6.43 -15.41
C THR A 56 -29.42 -5.63 -14.94
N PRO A 57 -30.15 -6.09 -13.92
CA PRO A 57 -31.30 -5.36 -13.40
C PRO A 57 -30.87 -4.06 -12.70
N SER A 58 -31.70 -3.03 -12.78
CA SER A 58 -31.55 -1.83 -11.96
C SER A 58 -32.06 -2.09 -10.53
N LYS A 59 -31.40 -1.46 -9.57
CA LYS A 59 -31.77 -1.53 -8.15
C LYS A 59 -31.86 -0.12 -7.58
N ARG A 60 -33.02 0.16 -7.02
CA ARG A 60 -33.26 1.40 -6.28
C ARG A 60 -32.63 1.30 -4.90
N ILE A 61 -31.73 2.24 -4.59
CA ILE A 61 -31.18 2.34 -3.24
C ILE A 61 -32.15 3.15 -2.37
N ILE A 62 -32.81 2.47 -1.44
CA ILE A 62 -33.67 3.10 -0.44
C ILE A 62 -32.89 3.21 0.87
N SER A 63 -32.70 4.43 1.36
CA SER A 63 -32.10 4.66 2.68
C SER A 63 -33.07 4.21 3.78
N SER A 64 -32.74 3.13 4.48
CA SER A 64 -33.47 2.68 5.67
C SER A 64 -33.01 3.43 6.91
N THR A 65 -33.96 3.97 7.68
CA THR A 65 -33.70 4.53 9.02
C THR A 65 -33.52 3.45 10.09
N PHE A 66 -33.90 2.20 9.80
CA PHE A 66 -33.66 1.08 10.69
C PHE A 66 -32.21 0.60 10.63
N PRO A 67 -31.61 0.21 11.76
CA PRO A 67 -30.33 -0.48 11.80
C PRO A 67 -30.29 -1.71 10.90
N ARG A 68 -29.10 -2.03 10.38
CA ARG A 68 -28.90 -3.16 9.43
C ARG A 68 -29.30 -4.53 10.00
N TRP A 69 -29.23 -4.70 11.32
CA TRP A 69 -29.59 -5.94 11.99
C TRP A 69 -31.10 -6.18 12.12
N CYS A 70 -31.95 -5.18 11.85
CA CYS A 70 -33.39 -5.29 12.02
C CYS A 70 -34.04 -6.14 10.92
N SER A 71 -34.63 -7.28 11.28
CA SER A 71 -35.41 -8.12 10.37
C SER A 71 -36.70 -7.44 9.89
N VAL A 72 -37.27 -7.92 8.77
CA VAL A 72 -38.59 -7.48 8.28
C VAL A 72 -39.67 -7.72 9.35
N LYS A 73 -39.62 -8.87 10.02
CA LYS A 73 -40.53 -9.22 11.12
C LYS A 73 -40.44 -8.21 12.27
N TYR A 74 -39.24 -7.77 12.63
CA TYR A 74 -39.04 -6.73 13.64
C TYR A 74 -39.62 -5.37 13.22
N LYS A 75 -39.41 -4.97 11.96
CA LYS A 75 -40.00 -3.73 11.41
C LYS A 75 -41.53 -3.76 11.50
N ASN A 76 -42.17 -4.89 11.17
CA ASN A 76 -43.63 -5.05 11.27
C ASN A 76 -44.14 -4.98 12.72
N LEU A 77 -43.40 -5.55 13.68
CA LEU A 77 -43.73 -5.43 15.10
C LEU A 77 -43.60 -3.99 15.60
N ILE A 78 -42.61 -3.22 15.12
CA ILE A 78 -42.49 -1.79 15.45
C ILE A 78 -43.69 -1.01 14.92
N SER A 79 -44.10 -1.26 13.67
CA SER A 79 -45.29 -0.62 13.10
C SER A 79 -46.54 -0.93 13.91
N SER A 80 -46.73 -2.20 14.30
CA SER A 80 -47.84 -2.63 15.16
C SER A 80 -47.79 -1.96 16.54
N LYS A 81 -46.61 -1.93 17.18
CA LYS A 81 -46.39 -1.24 18.45
C LYS A 81 -46.75 0.25 18.35
N LYS A 82 -46.32 0.94 17.30
CA LYS A 82 -46.63 2.37 17.06
C LYS A 82 -48.13 2.58 16.84
N LYS A 83 -48.79 1.71 16.06
CA LYS A 83 -50.24 1.74 15.81
C LYS A 83 -51.02 1.66 17.13
N TYR A 84 -50.77 0.64 17.95
CA TYR A 84 -51.52 0.46 19.21
C TYR A 84 -51.18 1.52 20.27
N HIS A 85 -49.95 2.06 20.27
CA HIS A 85 -49.63 3.20 21.12
C HIS A 85 -50.41 4.46 20.73
N LYS A 86 -50.54 4.73 19.42
CA LYS A 86 -51.34 5.85 18.90
C LYS A 86 -52.82 5.67 19.26
N LEU A 87 -53.37 4.47 19.02
CA LEU A 87 -54.76 4.15 19.37
C LEU A 87 -55.02 4.31 20.86
N TYR A 88 -54.13 3.81 21.73
CA TYR A 88 -54.26 4.00 23.18
C TYR A 88 -54.25 5.49 23.56
N LYS A 89 -53.33 6.29 23.00
CA LYS A 89 -53.28 7.75 23.25
C LYS A 89 -54.53 8.49 22.81
N GLN A 90 -55.22 8.00 21.78
CA GLN A 90 -56.45 8.62 21.26
C GLN A 90 -57.70 8.18 22.02
N THR A 91 -57.75 6.94 22.47
CA THR A 91 -58.99 6.30 22.97
C THR A 91 -59.01 6.05 24.47
N GLY A 92 -57.85 6.00 25.14
CA GLY A 92 -57.75 5.60 26.55
C GLY A 92 -58.09 4.14 26.86
N LEU A 93 -58.51 3.34 25.87
CA LEU A 93 -58.97 1.96 26.09
C LEU A 93 -57.86 1.01 26.58
N LEU A 94 -58.15 0.25 27.64
CA LEU A 94 -57.21 -0.71 28.24
C LEU A 94 -56.79 -1.82 27.25
N SER A 95 -57.70 -2.27 26.37
CA SER A 95 -57.41 -3.28 25.35
C SER A 95 -56.32 -2.83 24.35
N HIS A 96 -56.30 -1.53 24.01
CA HIS A 96 -55.23 -0.95 23.19
C HIS A 96 -53.90 -0.89 23.94
N TYR A 97 -53.91 -0.60 25.24
CA TYR A 97 -52.71 -0.66 26.07
C TYR A 97 -52.15 -2.08 26.20
N GLN A 98 -53.01 -3.09 26.41
CA GLN A 98 -52.61 -4.49 26.46
C GLN A 98 -51.95 -4.93 25.15
N SER A 99 -52.54 -4.55 24.01
CA SER A 99 -51.97 -4.80 22.68
C SER A 99 -50.61 -4.09 22.51
N PHE A 100 -50.52 -2.82 22.90
CA PHE A 100 -49.25 -2.08 22.89
C PHE A 100 -48.18 -2.77 23.76
N SER A 101 -48.53 -3.18 24.98
CA SER A 101 -47.64 -3.88 25.91
C SER A 101 -47.15 -5.21 25.34
N PHE A 102 -48.04 -5.99 24.73
CA PHE A 102 -47.72 -7.23 24.04
C PHE A 102 -46.71 -7.02 22.90
N TYR A 103 -46.98 -6.06 21.99
CA TYR A 103 -46.07 -5.75 20.89
C TYR A 103 -44.75 -5.15 21.39
N ARG A 104 -44.75 -4.38 22.48
CA ARG A 104 -43.53 -3.87 23.13
C ARG A 104 -42.66 -5.01 23.65
N LYS A 105 -43.26 -6.02 24.32
CA LYS A 105 -42.55 -7.22 24.80
C LYS A 105 -42.00 -8.06 23.64
N LYS A 106 -42.77 -8.26 22.57
CA LYS A 106 -42.32 -8.94 21.34
C LYS A 106 -41.19 -8.18 20.64
N CYS A 107 -41.26 -6.85 20.55
CA CYS A 107 -40.15 -6.05 20.02
C CYS A 107 -38.88 -6.24 20.85
N LYS A 108 -38.97 -6.18 22.19
CA LYS A 108 -37.79 -6.31 23.06
C LYS A 108 -37.11 -7.67 22.93
N SER A 109 -37.89 -8.76 22.84
CA SER A 109 -37.35 -10.11 22.65
C SER A 109 -36.74 -10.29 21.27
N LEU A 110 -37.46 -9.93 20.20
CA LEU A 110 -36.95 -10.10 18.84
C LEU A 110 -35.74 -9.23 18.54
N ALA A 111 -35.66 -8.01 19.09
CA ALA A 111 -34.48 -7.16 18.93
C ALA A 111 -33.19 -7.82 19.46
N LYS A 112 -33.28 -8.54 20.60
CA LYS A 112 -32.15 -9.27 21.16
C LYS A 112 -31.74 -10.44 20.26
N ILE A 113 -32.71 -11.18 19.73
CA ILE A 113 -32.47 -12.32 18.83
C ILE A 113 -31.85 -11.84 17.51
N ASP A 114 -32.46 -10.84 16.86
CA ASP A 114 -31.97 -10.25 15.62
C ASP A 114 -30.55 -9.71 15.77
N TYR A 115 -30.27 -8.99 16.87
CA TYR A 115 -28.92 -8.48 17.14
C TYR A 115 -27.91 -9.60 17.40
N LYS A 116 -28.26 -10.63 18.17
CA LYS A 116 -27.38 -11.79 18.40
C LYS A 116 -27.05 -12.51 17.08
N ASN A 117 -28.05 -12.77 16.25
CA ASN A 117 -27.87 -13.40 14.94
C ASN A 117 -27.00 -12.55 14.02
N TYR A 118 -27.20 -11.22 14.03
CA TYR A 118 -26.35 -10.29 13.30
C TYR A 118 -24.89 -10.38 13.76
N ILE A 119 -24.63 -10.31 15.07
CA ILE A 119 -23.26 -10.42 15.58
C ILE A 119 -22.62 -11.75 15.19
N THR A 120 -23.32 -12.88 15.33
CA THR A 120 -22.81 -14.18 14.89
C THR A 120 -22.51 -14.22 13.39
N SER A 121 -23.31 -13.55 12.55
CA SER A 121 -23.02 -13.44 11.11
C SER A 121 -21.78 -12.58 10.82
N VAL A 122 -21.57 -11.51 11.61
CA VAL A 122 -20.40 -10.63 11.51
C VAL A 122 -19.15 -11.38 11.93
N GLU A 123 -19.19 -12.14 13.02
CA GLU A 123 -18.09 -12.99 13.50
C GLU A 123 -17.65 -13.97 12.44
N LYS A 124 -18.59 -14.75 11.88
CA LYS A 124 -18.32 -15.70 10.78
C LYS A 124 -17.71 -15.01 9.56
N SER A 125 -18.20 -13.83 9.20
CA SER A 125 -17.67 -13.05 8.07
C SER A 125 -16.24 -12.59 8.34
N ILE A 126 -15.93 -12.10 9.54
CA ILE A 126 -14.58 -11.65 9.91
C ILE A 126 -13.58 -12.80 9.90
N SER A 127 -13.98 -13.98 10.37
CA SER A 127 -13.13 -15.18 10.32
C SER A 127 -12.77 -15.59 8.89
N SER A 128 -13.64 -15.30 7.91
CA SER A 128 -13.36 -15.52 6.49
C SER A 128 -12.51 -14.42 5.85
N ASP A 129 -12.82 -13.14 6.13
CA ASP A 129 -12.06 -11.98 5.66
C ASP A 129 -12.14 -10.83 6.68
N VAL A 130 -10.98 -10.43 7.18
CA VAL A 130 -10.83 -9.35 8.17
C VAL A 130 -11.38 -8.01 7.66
N LYS A 131 -11.51 -7.80 6.34
CA LYS A 131 -12.14 -6.59 5.78
C LYS A 131 -13.57 -6.37 6.29
N TYR A 132 -14.31 -7.43 6.60
CA TYR A 132 -15.66 -7.32 7.15
C TYR A 132 -15.69 -6.66 8.54
N PHE A 133 -14.58 -6.69 9.28
CA PHE A 133 -14.46 -5.96 10.54
C PHE A 133 -14.57 -4.45 10.30
N TRP A 134 -13.93 -3.93 9.26
CA TRP A 134 -14.03 -2.52 8.92
C TRP A 134 -15.41 -2.17 8.38
N THR A 135 -16.07 -3.09 7.68
CA THR A 135 -17.48 -2.92 7.29
C THR A 135 -18.37 -2.80 8.53
N PHE A 136 -18.18 -3.67 9.52
CA PHE A 136 -18.89 -3.61 10.81
C PHE A 136 -18.59 -2.31 11.56
N VAL A 137 -17.32 -1.93 11.72
CA VAL A 137 -16.92 -0.65 12.34
C VAL A 137 -17.60 0.54 11.67
N ASN A 138 -17.66 0.53 10.34
CA ASN A 138 -18.31 1.59 9.57
C ASN A 138 -19.82 1.66 9.82
N THR A 139 -20.48 0.56 10.18
CA THR A 139 -21.90 0.58 10.61
C THR A 139 -22.10 1.20 11.99
N LEU A 140 -21.06 1.25 12.82
CA LEU A 140 -21.11 1.85 14.15
C LEU A 140 -20.85 3.35 14.13
N LYS A 141 -20.24 3.87 13.06
CA LYS A 141 -19.94 5.29 12.89
C LYS A 141 -21.18 6.05 12.40
N LYS A 142 -21.42 7.25 12.95
CA LYS A 142 -22.56 8.11 12.58
C LYS A 142 -22.45 8.70 11.16
N SER A 143 -21.25 8.91 10.62
CA SER A 143 -21.02 9.19 9.20
C SER A 143 -19.58 8.86 8.78
N ASN A 144 -19.43 8.34 7.55
CA ASN A 144 -18.15 8.15 6.87
C ASN A 144 -18.00 9.10 5.67
N MET A 145 -18.87 10.09 5.58
CA MET A 145 -18.92 11.01 4.45
C MET A 145 -18.00 12.19 4.69
N LEU A 146 -17.59 12.82 3.59
CA LEU A 146 -16.96 14.14 3.63
C LEU A 146 -17.81 15.09 4.49
N PRO A 147 -17.17 16.02 5.22
CA PRO A 147 -17.89 17.13 5.83
C PRO A 147 -18.83 17.79 4.83
N THR A 148 -19.99 18.25 5.29
CA THR A 148 -20.97 18.95 4.45
C THR A 148 -20.45 20.29 3.96
N GLN A 149 -19.46 20.86 4.66
CA GLN A 149 -18.78 22.09 4.29
C GLN A 149 -17.27 21.86 4.29
N MET A 150 -16.61 22.30 3.22
CA MET A 150 -15.17 22.19 3.00
C MET A 150 -14.55 23.58 2.86
N ARG A 151 -13.25 23.71 3.14
CA ARG A 151 -12.51 24.98 3.11
C ARG A 151 -11.24 24.85 2.27
N HIS A 152 -10.90 25.94 1.59
CA HIS A 152 -9.63 26.12 0.89
C HIS A 152 -9.36 27.62 0.71
N ASN A 153 -8.17 28.10 1.09
CA ASN A 153 -7.76 29.52 1.00
C ASN A 153 -8.84 30.49 1.52
N ASP A 154 -9.28 30.32 2.76
CA ASP A 154 -10.32 31.10 3.45
C ASP A 154 -11.74 31.08 2.85
N GLN A 155 -11.94 30.41 1.70
CA GLN A 155 -13.26 30.19 1.12
C GLN A 155 -13.91 28.92 1.68
N THR A 156 -15.24 28.91 1.72
CA THR A 156 -16.05 27.77 2.16
C THR A 156 -16.97 27.29 1.04
N PHE A 157 -17.08 25.97 0.88
CA PHE A 157 -17.91 25.31 -0.13
C PHE A 157 -18.83 24.31 0.56
N ASP A 158 -20.13 24.36 0.29
CA ASP A 158 -21.16 23.50 0.88
C ASP A 158 -21.98 22.70 -0.14
N ASN A 159 -21.91 23.08 -1.42
CA ASN A 159 -22.48 22.33 -2.54
C ASN A 159 -21.53 21.20 -3.00
N PRO A 160 -21.99 19.95 -3.16
CA PRO A 160 -21.18 18.83 -3.65
C PRO A 160 -20.44 19.08 -4.97
N ASN A 161 -21.03 19.83 -5.91
CA ASN A 161 -20.39 20.16 -7.18
C ASN A 161 -19.24 21.15 -6.97
N ASP A 162 -19.45 22.20 -6.18
CA ASP A 162 -18.42 23.19 -5.88
C ASP A 162 -17.27 22.60 -5.08
N ILE A 163 -17.59 21.71 -4.11
CA ILE A 163 -16.60 20.93 -3.39
C ILE A 163 -15.78 20.07 -4.37
N SER A 164 -16.41 19.36 -5.30
CA SER A 164 -15.70 18.53 -6.28
C SER A 164 -14.82 19.35 -7.22
N ASN A 165 -15.27 20.53 -7.66
CA ASN A 165 -14.49 21.45 -8.47
C ASN A 165 -13.31 22.04 -7.69
N CYS A 166 -13.50 22.39 -6.42
CA CYS A 166 -12.43 22.90 -5.57
C CYS A 166 -11.33 21.85 -5.36
N PHE A 167 -11.70 20.60 -5.09
CA PHE A 167 -10.75 19.48 -5.09
C PHE A 167 -10.04 19.33 -6.44
N SER A 168 -10.77 19.43 -7.56
CA SER A 168 -10.19 19.32 -8.90
C SER A 168 -9.16 20.41 -9.17
N ASN A 169 -9.47 21.65 -8.82
CA ASN A 169 -8.56 22.79 -8.94
C ASN A 169 -7.32 22.62 -8.06
N TYR A 170 -7.49 22.23 -6.79
CA TYR A 170 -6.37 21.98 -5.88
C TYR A 170 -5.47 20.86 -6.39
N PHE A 171 -6.03 19.70 -6.75
CA PHE A 171 -5.23 18.60 -7.29
C PHE A 171 -4.63 18.94 -8.65
N GLY A 172 -5.30 19.72 -9.50
CA GLY A 172 -4.76 20.19 -10.77
C GLY A 172 -3.59 21.16 -10.62
N SER A 173 -3.60 21.99 -9.57
CA SER A 173 -2.55 22.99 -9.29
C SER A 173 -1.16 22.41 -9.03
N VAL A 174 -1.07 21.10 -8.79
CA VAL A 174 0.18 20.44 -8.46
C VAL A 174 0.99 20.08 -9.70
N TYR A 175 0.34 19.96 -10.86
CA TYR A 175 1.01 19.66 -12.12
C TYR A 175 1.80 20.86 -12.63
N THR A 176 2.72 20.62 -13.55
CA THR A 176 3.62 21.63 -14.11
C THR A 176 3.61 21.58 -15.62
N THR A 177 3.65 22.75 -16.24
CA THR A 177 3.82 22.94 -17.69
C THR A 177 5.22 23.48 -18.01
N THR A 178 6.16 23.44 -17.07
CA THR A 178 7.49 24.01 -17.24
C THR A 178 8.22 23.39 -18.43
N GLU A 179 8.61 24.24 -19.36
CA GLU A 179 9.54 23.89 -20.43
C GLU A 179 10.92 23.69 -19.80
N LEU A 180 11.46 22.49 -19.98
CA LEU A 180 12.82 22.14 -19.57
C LEU A 180 13.69 22.10 -20.82
N ASN A 181 14.96 22.46 -20.68
CA ASN A 181 15.96 22.12 -21.69
C ASN A 181 16.21 20.61 -21.61
N ILE A 182 15.67 19.87 -22.58
CA ILE A 182 15.73 18.40 -22.59
C ILE A 182 17.05 17.98 -23.23
N PRO A 183 17.97 17.35 -22.49
CA PRO A 183 19.21 16.87 -23.07
C PRO A 183 18.95 15.59 -23.87
N SER A 184 19.88 15.28 -24.78
CA SER A 184 19.98 13.93 -25.32
C SER A 184 20.58 13.01 -24.27
N TYR A 185 19.96 11.87 -24.03
CA TYR A 185 20.46 10.86 -23.10
C TYR A 185 21.02 9.67 -23.88
N ASP A 186 22.22 9.24 -23.51
CA ASP A 186 22.78 7.95 -23.87
C ASP A 186 23.24 7.24 -22.60
N PHE A 187 22.52 6.18 -22.23
CA PHE A 187 22.83 5.38 -21.04
C PHE A 187 23.59 4.09 -21.40
N ASN A 188 24.17 4.00 -22.61
CA ASN A 188 24.88 2.83 -23.12
C ASN A 188 24.05 1.54 -23.05
N SER A 189 22.76 1.63 -23.35
CA SER A 189 21.88 0.46 -23.36
C SER A 189 22.23 -0.47 -24.52
N CYS A 190 22.60 -1.71 -24.21
CA CYS A 190 22.90 -2.75 -25.21
C CYS A 190 21.65 -3.39 -25.82
N HIS A 191 20.45 -3.03 -25.35
CA HIS A 191 19.19 -3.64 -25.77
C HIS A 191 18.22 -2.61 -26.34
N THR A 192 17.74 -2.87 -27.56
CA THR A 192 16.66 -2.10 -28.16
C THR A 192 15.30 -2.69 -27.76
N ILE A 193 14.40 -1.85 -27.26
CA ILE A 193 13.05 -2.22 -26.85
C ILE A 193 12.05 -1.48 -27.75
N ASN A 194 11.60 -2.14 -28.82
CA ASN A 194 10.76 -1.53 -29.86
C ASN A 194 9.37 -2.17 -30.00
N SER A 195 9.26 -3.49 -29.87
CA SER A 195 8.00 -4.23 -30.07
C SER A 195 7.70 -5.14 -28.89
N LEU A 196 6.45 -5.12 -28.44
CA LEU A 196 5.89 -6.03 -27.46
C LEU A 196 4.55 -6.53 -27.97
N SER A 197 4.20 -7.77 -27.60
CA SER A 197 2.90 -8.36 -27.93
C SER A 197 2.45 -9.29 -26.81
N PHE A 198 1.15 -9.53 -26.78
CA PHE A 198 0.47 -10.40 -25.83
C PHE A 198 -0.19 -11.56 -26.57
N THR A 199 -0.21 -12.71 -25.90
CA THR A 199 -1.01 -13.85 -26.35
C THR A 199 -2.43 -13.78 -25.77
N VAL A 200 -3.37 -14.50 -26.37
CA VAL A 200 -4.73 -14.63 -25.83
C VAL A 200 -4.71 -15.23 -24.41
N ASP A 201 -3.80 -16.16 -24.15
CA ASP A 201 -3.61 -16.77 -22.84
C ASP A 201 -3.08 -15.76 -21.80
N ASP A 202 -2.14 -14.88 -22.18
CA ASP A 202 -1.66 -13.79 -21.31
C ASP A 202 -2.85 -12.92 -20.83
N VAL A 203 -3.69 -12.49 -21.79
CA VAL A 203 -4.87 -11.66 -21.50
C VAL A 203 -5.89 -12.43 -20.68
N PHE A 204 -6.23 -13.66 -21.07
CA PHE A 204 -7.19 -14.51 -20.36
C PHE A 204 -6.80 -14.70 -18.89
N LYS A 205 -5.54 -15.04 -18.61
CA LYS A 205 -5.02 -15.21 -17.24
C LYS A 205 -5.18 -13.93 -16.43
N LYS A 206 -4.89 -12.77 -17.03
CA LYS A 206 -5.08 -11.47 -16.34
C LYS A 206 -6.53 -11.17 -16.05
N LEU A 207 -7.43 -11.35 -17.01
CA LEU A 207 -8.88 -11.15 -16.82
C LEU A 207 -9.42 -12.08 -15.73
N ASN A 208 -9.00 -13.34 -15.72
CA ASN A 208 -9.45 -14.31 -14.73
C ASN A 208 -8.93 -14.01 -13.30
N SER A 209 -7.79 -13.31 -13.20
CA SER A 209 -7.21 -12.89 -11.92
C SER A 209 -7.83 -11.63 -11.30
N LEU A 210 -8.76 -10.95 -12.00
CA LEU A 210 -9.34 -9.69 -11.54
C LEU A 210 -10.08 -9.81 -10.19
N ASP A 211 -9.93 -8.78 -9.35
CA ASP A 211 -10.71 -8.61 -8.12
C ASP A 211 -12.05 -7.94 -8.44
N ILE A 212 -13.12 -8.73 -8.38
CA ILE A 212 -14.49 -8.32 -8.69
C ILE A 212 -15.06 -7.26 -7.74
N ASN A 213 -14.41 -7.01 -6.60
CA ASN A 213 -14.86 -6.03 -5.60
C ASN A 213 -14.32 -4.62 -5.86
N LYS A 214 -13.51 -4.42 -6.91
CA LYS A 214 -12.97 -3.10 -7.27
C LYS A 214 -14.05 -2.23 -7.92
N GLY A 215 -13.99 -0.93 -7.61
CA GLY A 215 -14.91 0.06 -8.17
C GLY A 215 -14.74 0.21 -9.67
N VAL A 216 -15.84 0.52 -10.34
CA VAL A 216 -15.91 0.73 -11.79
C VAL A 216 -15.24 2.07 -12.17
N GLY A 217 -14.44 2.05 -13.24
CA GLY A 217 -13.77 3.23 -13.78
C GLY A 217 -14.67 4.08 -14.67
N PRO A 218 -14.10 5.09 -15.37
CA PRO A 218 -14.84 5.97 -16.27
C PRO A 218 -15.50 5.26 -17.46
N ASP A 219 -14.96 4.12 -17.85
CA ASP A 219 -15.50 3.27 -18.92
C ASP A 219 -16.82 2.59 -18.54
N SER A 220 -17.22 2.60 -17.26
CA SER A 220 -18.43 1.91 -16.77
C SER A 220 -18.46 0.39 -16.98
N ILE A 221 -17.31 -0.25 -17.24
CA ILE A 221 -17.19 -1.71 -17.38
C ILE A 221 -16.65 -2.31 -16.07
N PRO A 222 -17.45 -3.11 -15.35
CA PRO A 222 -17.00 -3.73 -14.10
C PRO A 222 -15.97 -4.84 -14.32
N ALA A 223 -15.08 -5.01 -13.34
CA ALA A 223 -14.13 -6.11 -13.32
C ALA A 223 -14.81 -7.50 -13.32
N SER A 224 -16.03 -7.60 -12.77
CA SER A 224 -16.81 -8.85 -12.78
C SER A 224 -17.20 -9.29 -14.18
N VAL A 225 -17.62 -8.35 -15.05
CA VAL A 225 -17.97 -8.64 -16.45
C VAL A 225 -16.75 -9.17 -17.20
N LEU A 226 -15.61 -8.46 -17.09
CA LEU A 226 -14.37 -8.86 -17.73
C LEU A 226 -13.88 -10.23 -17.25
N LYS A 227 -14.04 -10.54 -15.96
CA LYS A 227 -13.63 -11.83 -15.39
C LYS A 227 -14.54 -12.98 -15.81
N PHE A 228 -15.86 -12.84 -15.65
CA PHE A 228 -16.80 -13.92 -15.92
C PHE A 228 -16.99 -14.18 -17.42
N CYS A 229 -16.74 -13.18 -18.27
CA CYS A 229 -16.76 -13.32 -19.72
C CYS A 229 -15.35 -13.41 -20.33
N ALA A 230 -14.31 -13.70 -19.52
CA ALA A 230 -12.91 -13.67 -19.95
C ALA A 230 -12.64 -14.58 -21.17
N VAL A 231 -13.28 -15.76 -21.24
CA VAL A 231 -13.09 -16.72 -22.35
C VAL A 231 -13.39 -16.08 -23.70
N VAL A 232 -14.50 -15.33 -23.79
CA VAL A 232 -14.96 -14.71 -25.05
C VAL A 232 -14.25 -13.39 -25.29
N LEU A 233 -13.97 -12.62 -24.23
CA LEU A 233 -13.39 -11.28 -24.34
C LEU A 233 -11.86 -11.29 -24.52
N ALA A 234 -11.16 -12.38 -24.18
CA ALA A 234 -9.70 -12.42 -24.25
C ALA A 234 -9.18 -12.19 -25.68
N SER A 235 -9.78 -12.83 -26.68
CA SER A 235 -9.35 -12.68 -28.09
C SER A 235 -9.48 -11.24 -28.61
N PRO A 236 -10.66 -10.59 -28.57
CA PRO A 236 -10.80 -9.21 -29.06
C PRO A 236 -9.94 -8.22 -28.27
N ILE A 237 -9.83 -8.37 -26.93
CA ILE A 237 -8.95 -7.51 -26.12
C ILE A 237 -7.47 -7.68 -26.52
N THR A 238 -7.03 -8.91 -26.78
CA THR A 238 -5.66 -9.20 -27.24
C THR A 238 -5.37 -8.49 -28.55
N HIS A 239 -6.28 -8.60 -29.52
CA HIS A 239 -6.15 -7.92 -30.80
C HIS A 239 -6.04 -6.40 -30.62
N MET A 240 -6.95 -5.79 -29.85
CA MET A 240 -6.96 -4.36 -29.58
C MET A 240 -5.66 -3.87 -28.92
N PHE A 241 -5.15 -4.60 -27.93
CA PHE A 241 -3.91 -4.25 -27.23
C PHE A 241 -2.68 -4.38 -28.14
N ASN A 242 -2.58 -5.46 -28.91
CA ASN A 242 -1.47 -5.66 -29.84
C ASN A 242 -1.49 -4.63 -30.97
N LEU A 243 -2.67 -4.30 -31.50
CA LEU A 243 -2.81 -3.27 -32.52
C LEU A 243 -2.39 -1.90 -31.97
N SER A 244 -2.85 -1.55 -30.76
CA SER A 244 -2.43 -0.34 -30.04
C SER A 244 -0.89 -0.25 -29.91
N LEU A 245 -0.23 -1.33 -29.47
CA LEU A 245 1.24 -1.38 -29.36
C LEU A 245 1.94 -1.24 -30.72
N SER A 246 1.48 -1.98 -31.74
CA SER A 246 2.08 -1.96 -33.07
C SER A 246 1.97 -0.60 -33.76
N ARG A 247 0.87 0.14 -33.52
CA ARG A 247 0.64 1.48 -34.07
C ARG A 247 1.26 2.59 -33.22
N GLY A 248 1.77 2.29 -32.03
CA GLY A 248 2.33 3.30 -31.14
C GLY A 248 1.30 4.25 -30.54
N ILE A 249 0.04 3.83 -30.40
CA ILE A 249 -1.07 4.70 -29.95
C ILE A 249 -1.74 4.08 -28.73
N TYR A 250 -1.76 4.82 -27.61
CA TYR A 250 -2.54 4.47 -26.44
C TYR A 250 -3.97 5.02 -26.57
N PRO A 251 -5.03 4.21 -26.37
CA PRO A 251 -6.41 4.63 -26.61
C PRO A 251 -6.86 5.79 -25.71
N ASP A 252 -7.49 6.80 -26.30
CA ASP A 252 -7.97 8.01 -25.63
C ASP A 252 -9.06 7.73 -24.58
N CYS A 253 -9.91 6.73 -24.84
CA CYS A 253 -10.93 6.30 -23.87
C CYS A 253 -10.32 5.76 -22.56
N LEU A 254 -9.08 5.28 -22.60
CA LEU A 254 -8.34 4.78 -21.44
C LEU A 254 -7.49 5.88 -20.75
N LYS A 255 -7.45 7.10 -21.29
CA LYS A 255 -6.72 8.26 -20.72
C LYS A 255 -7.53 9.03 -19.67
N LEU A 256 -8.83 8.79 -19.59
CA LEU A 256 -9.71 9.38 -18.58
C LEU A 256 -9.64 8.59 -17.25
N SER A 257 -9.62 9.31 -16.13
CA SER A 257 -9.63 8.71 -14.79
C SER A 257 -10.52 9.47 -13.80
N PHE A 258 -11.06 8.75 -12.81
CA PHE A 258 -11.74 9.39 -11.68
C PHE A 258 -10.77 9.59 -10.53
N ILE A 259 -10.87 10.73 -9.84
CA ILE A 259 -10.12 11.04 -8.63
C ILE A 259 -11.09 11.00 -7.44
N VAL A 260 -10.75 10.19 -6.43
CA VAL A 260 -11.49 10.15 -5.16
C VAL A 260 -10.61 10.73 -4.05
N PRO A 261 -11.02 11.84 -3.40
CA PRO A 261 -10.28 12.39 -2.27
C PRO A 261 -10.30 11.43 -1.07
N ILE A 262 -9.13 11.08 -0.54
CA ILE A 262 -8.99 10.31 0.70
C ILE A 262 -8.34 11.17 1.78
N PHE A 263 -9.03 11.31 2.90
CA PHE A 263 -8.52 12.04 4.06
C PHE A 263 -7.22 11.44 4.58
N LYS A 264 -6.21 12.28 4.78
CA LYS A 264 -4.87 11.89 5.23
C LYS A 264 -4.71 12.12 6.73
N ASP A 265 -4.71 13.37 7.17
CA ASP A 265 -4.45 13.84 8.54
C ASP A 265 -4.90 15.30 8.69
N GLY A 266 -4.80 15.88 9.90
CA GLY A 266 -5.18 17.29 10.14
C GLY A 266 -6.69 17.53 10.27
N ASP A 267 -7.14 18.73 9.88
CA ASP A 267 -8.56 19.09 9.86
C ASP A 267 -9.25 18.47 8.64
N LYS A 268 -10.37 17.79 8.87
CA LYS A 268 -11.16 17.16 7.82
C LYS A 268 -11.88 18.16 6.93
N THR A 269 -12.11 19.39 7.39
CA THR A 269 -12.80 20.39 6.57
C THR A 269 -11.87 21.02 5.53
N ASP A 270 -10.56 20.93 5.72
CA ASP A 270 -9.57 21.50 4.81
C ASP A 270 -9.24 20.55 3.65
N ILE A 271 -9.37 21.04 2.41
CA ILE A 271 -9.11 20.29 1.18
C ILE A 271 -7.63 19.86 1.05
N THR A 272 -6.69 20.63 1.62
CA THR A 272 -5.25 20.33 1.51
C THR A 272 -4.84 19.06 2.25
N ASN A 273 -5.67 18.62 3.20
CA ASN A 273 -5.51 17.44 4.05
C ASN A 273 -5.98 16.12 3.39
N TYR A 274 -6.26 16.14 2.08
CA TYR A 274 -6.70 14.98 1.31
C TYR A 274 -5.67 14.59 0.24
N ARG A 275 -5.61 13.29 -0.04
CA ARG A 275 -4.84 12.73 -1.17
C ARG A 275 -5.76 12.39 -2.33
N PRO A 276 -5.35 12.67 -3.58
CA PRO A 276 -6.07 12.16 -4.74
C PRO A 276 -5.80 10.65 -4.90
N ILE A 277 -6.84 9.85 -5.07
CA ILE A 277 -6.70 8.44 -5.47
C ILE A 277 -7.34 8.25 -6.83
N THR A 278 -6.54 7.79 -7.79
CA THR A 278 -6.99 7.56 -9.16
C THR A 278 -7.68 6.21 -9.31
N ILE A 279 -8.84 6.24 -9.96
CA ILE A 279 -9.59 5.08 -10.42
C ILE A 279 -9.60 5.11 -11.95
N GLN A 280 -8.75 4.29 -12.55
CA GLN A 280 -8.72 4.05 -14.00
C GLN A 280 -9.72 2.95 -14.39
N SER A 281 -10.01 2.89 -15.70
CA SER A 281 -10.64 1.74 -16.36
C SER A 281 -9.97 0.43 -15.96
N THR A 282 -10.76 -0.64 -15.84
CA THR A 282 -10.20 -1.99 -15.59
C THR A 282 -9.37 -2.47 -16.78
N LEU A 283 -9.79 -2.15 -18.01
CA LEU A 283 -9.03 -2.50 -19.22
C LEU A 283 -7.67 -1.81 -19.25
N ALA A 284 -7.59 -0.52 -18.88
CA ALA A 284 -6.32 0.19 -18.76
C ALA A 284 -5.36 -0.55 -17.80
N LYS A 285 -5.86 -0.98 -16.63
CA LYS A 285 -5.05 -1.72 -15.66
C LYS A 285 -4.58 -3.08 -16.18
N VAL A 286 -5.42 -3.80 -16.93
CA VAL A 286 -5.03 -5.06 -17.56
C VAL A 286 -3.92 -4.82 -18.58
N PHE A 287 -4.07 -3.81 -19.45
CA PHE A 287 -3.07 -3.44 -20.45
C PHE A 287 -1.73 -3.08 -19.79
N GLU A 288 -1.76 -2.19 -18.80
CA GLU A 288 -0.56 -1.79 -18.05
C GLU A 288 0.09 -2.98 -17.33
N SER A 289 -0.70 -3.87 -16.72
CA SER A 289 -0.16 -5.04 -16.02
C SER A 289 0.52 -6.02 -16.98
N LEU A 290 -0.02 -6.23 -18.17
CA LEU A 290 0.58 -7.10 -19.19
C LEU A 290 1.92 -6.52 -19.67
N LEU A 291 1.94 -5.20 -19.91
CA LEU A 291 3.15 -4.51 -20.35
C LEU A 291 4.27 -4.61 -19.30
N ILE A 292 3.93 -4.44 -18.02
CA ILE A 292 4.88 -4.56 -16.91
C ILE A 292 5.49 -5.96 -16.83
N ASP A 293 4.69 -7.01 -17.03
CA ASP A 293 5.21 -8.38 -16.97
C ASP A 293 6.29 -8.61 -18.04
N LYS A 294 6.11 -8.07 -19.26
CA LYS A 294 7.13 -8.11 -20.32
C LYS A 294 8.33 -7.21 -20.00
N LEU A 295 8.09 -5.98 -19.55
CA LEU A 295 9.14 -4.98 -19.30
C LEU A 295 10.02 -5.32 -18.10
N ARG A 296 9.49 -5.94 -17.05
CA ARG A 296 10.25 -6.28 -15.84
C ARG A 296 11.50 -7.11 -16.15
N PHE A 297 11.38 -8.06 -17.08
CA PHE A 297 12.49 -8.89 -17.50
C PHE A 297 13.53 -8.06 -18.27
N LEU A 298 13.08 -7.28 -19.25
CA LEU A 298 13.92 -6.45 -20.11
C LEU A 298 14.67 -5.35 -19.35
N LEU A 299 14.06 -4.81 -18.29
CA LEU A 299 14.59 -3.69 -17.52
C LEU A 299 15.38 -4.09 -16.27
N LYS A 300 15.54 -5.40 -16.00
CA LYS A 300 16.11 -5.89 -14.73
C LYS A 300 17.50 -5.28 -14.42
N ASN A 301 18.34 -5.14 -15.43
CA ASN A 301 19.72 -4.66 -15.29
C ASN A 301 19.86 -3.14 -15.51
N ILE A 302 18.77 -2.43 -15.82
CA ILE A 302 18.76 -0.97 -16.01
C ILE A 302 18.67 -0.24 -14.67
N PHE A 303 17.94 -0.81 -13.71
CA PHE A 303 17.73 -0.15 -12.42
C PHE A 303 18.97 -0.20 -11.54
N ILE A 304 19.32 0.95 -10.98
CA ILE A 304 20.42 1.08 -10.04
C ILE A 304 20.19 0.20 -8.78
N PRO A 305 21.24 -0.44 -8.22
CA PRO A 305 21.11 -1.30 -7.04
C PRO A 305 20.64 -0.53 -5.79
N GLU A 306 20.84 0.80 -5.74
CA GLU A 306 20.47 1.67 -4.64
C GLU A 306 18.96 1.96 -4.57
N GLN A 307 18.17 1.65 -5.62
CA GLN A 307 16.71 1.79 -5.62
C GLN A 307 16.05 0.54 -5.04
N HIS A 308 15.22 0.70 -4.01
CA HIS A 308 14.50 -0.42 -3.37
C HIS A 308 12.97 -0.27 -3.44
N GLY A 309 12.46 0.89 -3.86
CA GLY A 309 11.03 1.14 -4.03
C GLY A 309 10.52 0.58 -5.34
N PHE A 310 9.34 -0.04 -5.31
CA PHE A 310 8.64 -0.58 -6.48
C PHE A 310 9.40 -1.64 -7.31
N LEU A 311 10.50 -2.19 -6.79
CA LEU A 311 11.24 -3.28 -7.41
C LEU A 311 10.96 -4.61 -6.71
N GLN A 312 10.77 -5.66 -7.51
CA GLN A 312 10.54 -7.01 -7.00
C GLN A 312 11.78 -7.52 -6.26
N GLY A 313 11.59 -8.23 -5.14
CA GLY A 313 12.70 -8.73 -4.33
C GLY A 313 13.36 -7.69 -3.42
N ARG A 314 12.98 -6.40 -3.54
CA ARG A 314 13.45 -5.31 -2.68
C ARG A 314 12.33 -4.79 -1.78
N SER A 315 12.69 -4.23 -0.64
CA SER A 315 11.75 -3.79 0.40
C SER A 315 12.34 -2.71 1.29
N THR A 316 11.49 -2.08 2.11
CA THR A 316 11.94 -1.15 3.15
C THR A 316 12.95 -1.78 4.09
N LEU A 317 12.80 -3.08 4.40
CA LEU A 317 13.74 -3.84 5.21
C LEU A 317 15.14 -3.91 4.57
N THR A 318 15.23 -4.28 3.29
CA THR A 318 16.53 -4.38 2.59
C THR A 318 17.25 -3.04 2.51
N ASN A 319 16.49 -1.95 2.30
CA ASN A 319 17.02 -0.59 2.28
C ASN A 319 17.57 -0.20 3.67
N LEU A 320 16.76 -0.35 4.72
CA LEU A 320 17.17 -0.02 6.09
C LEU A 320 18.33 -0.88 6.59
N LEU A 321 18.38 -2.15 6.21
CA LEU A 321 19.44 -3.07 6.64
C LEU A 321 20.76 -2.74 5.96
N ASN A 322 20.74 -2.43 4.67
CA ASN A 322 21.90 -1.92 3.94
C ASN A 322 22.41 -0.61 4.60
N PHE A 323 21.51 0.35 4.80
CA PHE A 323 21.83 1.61 5.47
C PHE A 323 22.45 1.41 6.86
N GLN A 324 21.78 0.63 7.72
CA GLN A 324 22.24 0.41 9.09
C GLN A 324 23.58 -0.32 9.13
N ASN A 325 23.86 -1.25 8.21
CA ASN A 325 25.18 -1.90 8.12
C ASN A 325 26.27 -0.85 7.87
N ASN A 326 26.07 0.02 6.86
CA ASN A 326 27.02 1.10 6.57
C ASN A 326 27.25 2.05 7.76
N VAL A 327 26.19 2.41 8.49
CA VAL A 327 26.32 3.21 9.71
C VAL A 327 27.17 2.46 10.74
N LEU A 328 26.86 1.19 11.01
CA LEU A 328 27.58 0.38 11.99
C LEU A 328 29.05 0.16 11.63
N ASP A 329 29.37 -0.05 10.35
CA ASP A 329 30.74 -0.18 9.86
C ASP A 329 31.54 1.11 10.06
N SER A 330 30.91 2.27 9.79
CA SER A 330 31.51 3.57 10.06
C SER A 330 31.79 3.77 11.55
N LEU A 331 30.83 3.43 12.42
CA LEU A 331 31.00 3.51 13.88
C LEU A 331 32.08 2.55 14.38
N LYS A 332 32.16 1.33 13.83
CA LYS A 332 33.20 0.34 14.13
C LYS A 332 34.58 0.86 13.76
N ALA A 333 34.69 1.60 12.66
CA ALA A 333 35.92 2.27 12.23
C ALA A 333 36.24 3.57 13.01
N GLY A 334 35.49 3.89 14.07
CA GLY A 334 35.70 5.10 14.88
C GLY A 334 35.30 6.40 14.18
N LYS A 335 34.57 6.32 13.06
CA LYS A 335 34.07 7.48 12.30
C LYS A 335 32.61 7.77 12.66
N GLN A 336 32.14 8.99 12.43
CA GLN A 336 30.70 9.28 12.45
C GLN A 336 30.11 9.07 11.05
N MET A 337 28.80 8.93 10.95
CA MET A 337 28.07 8.94 9.68
C MET A 337 27.13 10.13 9.66
N ASP A 338 27.33 11.03 8.71
CA ASP A 338 26.37 12.09 8.42
C ASP A 338 25.40 11.61 7.34
N VAL A 339 24.10 11.84 7.58
CA VAL A 339 23.02 11.35 6.72
C VAL A 339 22.06 12.48 6.42
N ILE A 340 21.91 12.79 5.14
CA ILE A 340 20.98 13.79 4.62
C ILE A 340 19.72 13.08 4.16
N TYR A 341 18.60 13.42 4.78
CA TYR A 341 17.28 13.00 4.37
C TYR A 341 16.65 14.09 3.52
N THR A 342 16.10 13.70 2.38
CA THR A 342 15.46 14.60 1.43
C THR A 342 13.98 14.24 1.27
N ASP A 343 13.15 15.20 0.86
CA ASP A 343 11.71 15.01 0.57
C ASP A 343 11.42 15.66 -0.78
N PHE A 344 11.09 14.88 -1.81
CA PHE A 344 10.70 15.45 -3.10
C PHE A 344 9.28 16.02 -3.03
N SER A 345 9.08 17.23 -3.55
CA SER A 345 7.78 17.89 -3.53
C SER A 345 6.86 17.30 -4.59
N LYS A 346 5.95 16.40 -4.18
CA LYS A 346 4.93 15.79 -5.06
C LYS A 346 5.57 15.09 -6.27
N ALA A 347 6.61 14.29 -6.01
CA ALA A 347 7.52 13.73 -7.02
C ALA A 347 6.79 13.09 -8.22
N PHE A 348 5.79 12.25 -7.95
CA PHE A 348 5.01 11.55 -8.97
C PHE A 348 4.24 12.50 -9.90
N ASP A 349 3.73 13.61 -9.38
CA ASP A 349 2.93 14.58 -10.14
C ASP A 349 3.82 15.54 -10.97
N LYS A 350 5.10 15.66 -10.62
CA LYS A 350 6.06 16.60 -11.23
C LYS A 350 6.91 16.01 -12.36
N VAL A 351 6.81 14.71 -12.63
CA VAL A 351 7.57 14.06 -13.71
C VAL A 351 7.29 14.75 -15.06
N ASN A 352 8.28 15.39 -15.65
CA ASN A 352 8.11 16.03 -16.96
C ASN A 352 8.02 14.95 -18.06
N HIS A 353 6.95 14.98 -18.85
CA HIS A 353 6.68 13.94 -19.86
C HIS A 353 7.75 13.90 -20.95
N LEU A 354 8.11 15.06 -21.50
CA LEU A 354 9.09 15.11 -22.59
C LEU A 354 10.47 14.63 -22.12
N ASN A 355 10.89 15.04 -20.92
CA ASN A 355 12.13 14.56 -20.32
C ASN A 355 12.08 13.04 -20.05
N LEU A 356 10.95 12.52 -19.57
CA LEU A 356 10.76 11.08 -19.40
C LEU A 356 10.89 10.33 -20.74
N ILE A 357 10.27 10.82 -21.81
CA ILE A 357 10.38 10.23 -23.15
C ILE A 357 11.84 10.25 -23.64
N ALA A 358 12.57 11.34 -23.44
CA ALA A 358 14.00 11.42 -23.78
C ALA A 358 14.84 10.38 -23.00
N LYS A 359 14.56 10.19 -21.71
CA LYS A 359 15.21 9.15 -20.89
C LYS A 359 14.86 7.74 -21.36
N LEU A 360 13.60 7.46 -21.68
CA LEU A 360 13.20 6.17 -22.26
C LEU A 360 13.98 5.88 -23.55
N ARG A 361 14.13 6.88 -24.42
CA ARG A 361 15.00 6.76 -25.60
C ARG A 361 16.45 6.44 -25.20
N GLY A 362 17.00 7.12 -24.18
CA GLY A 362 18.34 6.81 -23.66
C GLY A 362 18.51 5.38 -23.13
N TYR A 363 17.44 4.78 -22.59
CA TYR A 363 17.43 3.37 -22.14
C TYR A 363 17.23 2.36 -23.28
N GLY A 364 17.11 2.80 -24.54
CA GLY A 364 16.96 1.93 -25.69
C GLY A 364 15.52 1.69 -26.15
N PHE A 365 14.53 2.41 -25.60
CA PHE A 365 13.16 2.37 -26.14
C PHE A 365 13.13 3.02 -27.53
N ARG A 366 12.50 2.36 -28.49
CA ARG A 366 12.37 2.81 -29.88
C ARG A 366 10.93 2.62 -30.35
N ASP A 367 10.62 3.18 -31.51
CA ASP A 367 9.29 3.07 -32.11
C ASP A 367 9.01 1.64 -32.60
N PRO A 368 7.73 1.19 -32.56
CA PRO A 368 6.53 1.96 -32.20
C PRO A 368 6.28 2.12 -30.69
N LEU A 369 6.98 1.38 -29.82
CA LEU A 369 6.70 1.41 -28.37
C LEU A 369 7.00 2.77 -27.71
N LEU A 370 8.03 3.49 -28.16
CA LEU A 370 8.32 4.84 -27.66
C LEU A 370 7.17 5.82 -27.95
N SER A 371 6.63 5.78 -29.18
CA SER A 371 5.41 6.49 -29.55
C SER A 371 4.22 6.09 -28.68
N TRP A 372 4.08 4.80 -28.35
CA TRP A 372 3.02 4.33 -27.44
C TRP A 372 3.12 4.97 -26.05
N PHE A 373 4.33 5.02 -25.45
CA PHE A 373 4.53 5.69 -24.17
C PHE A 373 4.27 7.20 -24.24
N THR A 374 4.63 7.82 -25.36
CA THR A 374 4.34 9.24 -25.63
C THR A 374 2.83 9.47 -25.65
N SER A 375 2.09 8.65 -26.41
CA SER A 375 0.63 8.66 -26.44
C SER A 375 0.00 8.35 -25.08
N TYR A 376 0.59 7.47 -24.26
CA TYR A 376 0.08 7.11 -22.94
C TYR A 376 0.11 8.27 -21.94
N LEU A 377 1.12 9.14 -22.04
CA LEU A 377 1.36 10.26 -21.12
C LEU A 377 0.60 11.54 -21.50
N ILE A 378 0.48 11.84 -22.80
CA ILE A 378 -0.11 13.10 -23.29
C ILE A 378 -1.64 13.03 -23.30
N ASN A 379 -2.30 14.19 -23.17
CA ASN A 379 -3.77 14.36 -23.23
C ASN A 379 -4.54 13.52 -22.20
N ARG A 380 -3.91 13.23 -21.06
CA ARG A 380 -4.57 12.57 -19.94
C ARG A 380 -5.52 13.52 -19.23
N ARG A 381 -6.65 12.97 -18.80
CA ARG A 381 -7.79 13.73 -18.28
C ARG A 381 -8.24 13.12 -16.97
N GLN A 382 -8.65 13.98 -16.03
CA GLN A 382 -9.18 13.55 -14.75
C GLN A 382 -10.43 14.30 -14.35
N VAL A 383 -11.29 13.61 -13.59
CA VAL A 383 -12.52 14.15 -13.00
C VAL A 383 -12.57 13.75 -11.53
N VAL A 384 -12.74 14.70 -10.62
CA VAL A 384 -12.98 14.40 -9.21
C VAL A 384 -14.40 13.89 -9.04
N LYS A 385 -14.54 12.71 -8.43
CA LYS A 385 -15.82 12.07 -8.12
C LYS A 385 -16.07 12.07 -6.62
N ILE A 386 -17.12 12.77 -6.20
CA ILE A 386 -17.60 12.79 -4.82
C ILE A 386 -19.03 12.28 -4.81
N GLN A 387 -19.21 11.05 -4.34
CA GLN A 387 -20.50 10.36 -4.38
C GLN A 387 -21.06 10.33 -5.82
N ASN A 388 -22.12 11.10 -6.08
CA ASN A 388 -22.78 11.22 -7.37
C ASN A 388 -22.46 12.55 -8.10
N SER A 389 -21.64 13.42 -7.49
CA SER A 389 -21.18 14.66 -8.08
C SER A 389 -19.82 14.49 -8.75
N PHE A 390 -19.67 15.16 -9.88
CA PHE A 390 -18.47 15.15 -10.71
C PHE A 390 -17.99 16.58 -10.92
N SER A 391 -16.68 16.79 -10.84
CA SER A 391 -16.07 18.06 -11.21
C SER A 391 -16.07 18.24 -12.73
N LYS A 392 -15.66 19.43 -13.18
CA LYS A 392 -15.16 19.61 -14.54
C LYS A 392 -13.93 18.73 -14.78
N GLU A 393 -13.76 18.34 -16.04
CA GLU A 393 -12.59 17.61 -16.51
C GLU A 393 -11.36 18.53 -16.55
N VAL A 394 -10.21 18.00 -16.12
CA VAL A 394 -8.93 18.74 -16.08
C VAL A 394 -7.86 17.90 -16.78
N LEU A 395 -7.02 18.58 -17.57
CA LEU A 395 -5.85 17.99 -18.23
C LEU A 395 -4.70 17.78 -17.25
N ILE A 396 -3.90 16.75 -17.50
CA ILE A 396 -2.72 16.39 -16.69
C ILE A 396 -1.46 16.62 -17.54
N PRO A 397 -0.81 17.80 -17.43
CA PRO A 397 0.35 18.15 -18.27
C PRO A 397 1.68 17.55 -17.80
N SER A 398 1.73 17.01 -16.58
CA SER A 398 2.92 16.37 -16.02
C SER A 398 2.55 15.25 -15.07
N GLY A 399 3.56 14.48 -14.70
CA GLY A 399 3.46 13.41 -13.73
C GLY A 399 3.14 12.07 -14.35
N VAL A 400 3.28 11.03 -13.54
CA VAL A 400 2.81 9.69 -13.88
C VAL A 400 1.54 9.39 -13.08
N PRO A 401 0.53 8.72 -13.65
CA PRO A 401 -0.77 8.65 -13.00
C PRO A 401 -0.71 7.90 -11.66
N GLN A 402 -1.09 8.55 -10.57
CA GLN A 402 -1.00 7.98 -9.22
C GLN A 402 -2.02 6.85 -9.04
N GLY A 403 -1.59 5.59 -8.98
CA GLY A 403 -2.48 4.42 -8.94
C GLY A 403 -2.58 3.66 -10.26
N SER A 404 -1.87 4.13 -11.30
CA SER A 404 -1.50 3.29 -12.45
C SER A 404 -0.49 2.23 -12.04
N HIS A 405 -0.51 1.10 -12.74
CA HIS A 405 0.51 0.07 -12.60
C HIS A 405 1.82 0.51 -13.25
N LEU A 406 1.78 1.24 -14.38
CA LEU A 406 2.99 1.72 -15.07
C LEU A 406 3.69 2.89 -14.36
N GLY A 407 2.95 3.71 -13.61
CA GLY A 407 3.49 4.91 -12.99
C GLY A 407 4.75 4.68 -12.14
N PRO A 408 4.75 3.71 -11.20
CA PRO A 408 5.94 3.36 -10.44
C PRO A 408 7.16 2.95 -11.28
N LEU A 409 6.96 2.21 -12.36
CA LEU A 409 8.04 1.79 -13.26
C LEU A 409 8.65 3.00 -13.98
N LEU A 410 7.79 3.86 -14.54
CA LEU A 410 8.21 5.08 -15.24
C LEU A 410 8.89 6.07 -14.29
N PHE A 411 8.40 6.20 -13.06
CA PHE A 411 9.05 7.02 -12.04
C PHE A 411 10.45 6.49 -11.71
N ASN A 412 10.59 5.18 -11.51
CA ASN A 412 11.90 4.58 -11.25
C ASN A 412 12.87 4.83 -12.41
N LEU A 413 12.43 4.68 -13.68
CA LEU A 413 13.26 5.00 -14.85
C LEU A 413 13.65 6.49 -14.90
N TYR A 414 12.73 7.36 -14.49
CA TYR A 414 12.95 8.81 -14.47
C TYR A 414 14.02 9.24 -13.47
N ILE A 415 14.04 8.68 -12.26
CA ILE A 415 15.00 9.05 -11.20
C ILE A 415 16.34 8.31 -11.32
N ASN A 416 16.43 7.26 -12.14
CA ASN A 416 17.54 6.30 -12.13
C ASN A 416 18.92 6.92 -12.48
N ASP A 417 18.96 7.96 -13.29
CA ASP A 417 20.18 8.70 -13.66
C ASP A 417 20.74 9.57 -12.52
N ILE A 418 20.03 9.72 -11.39
CA ILE A 418 20.51 10.42 -10.19
C ILE A 418 21.85 9.87 -9.68
N LYS A 419 22.14 8.59 -9.96
CA LYS A 419 23.41 7.94 -9.59
C LYS A 419 24.63 8.68 -10.14
N SER A 420 24.51 9.28 -11.32
CA SER A 420 25.59 10.07 -11.94
C SER A 420 26.02 11.29 -11.12
N GLN A 421 25.16 11.76 -10.20
CA GLN A 421 25.39 12.94 -9.37
C GLN A 421 25.97 12.60 -7.99
N LEU A 422 25.90 11.34 -7.59
CA LEU A 422 26.20 10.87 -6.24
C LEU A 422 27.33 9.84 -6.23
N LEU A 423 28.32 10.01 -7.10
CA LEU A 423 29.42 9.05 -7.28
C LEU A 423 30.41 9.02 -6.10
N GLN A 424 30.54 10.13 -5.36
CA GLN A 424 31.48 10.25 -4.25
C GLN A 424 30.90 9.84 -2.90
N VAL A 425 29.59 9.65 -2.82
CA VAL A 425 28.85 9.39 -1.57
C VAL A 425 27.99 8.15 -1.70
N LYS A 426 27.55 7.59 -0.57
CA LYS A 426 26.57 6.49 -0.60
C LYS A 426 25.17 7.07 -0.54
N PHE A 427 24.22 6.41 -1.18
CA PHE A 427 22.82 6.80 -1.11
C PHE A 427 21.92 5.58 -1.27
N LEU A 428 20.68 5.72 -0.81
CA LEU A 428 19.64 4.72 -0.98
C LEU A 428 18.32 5.41 -1.28
N LEU A 429 17.55 4.78 -2.17
CA LEU A 429 16.23 5.23 -2.59
C LEU A 429 15.17 4.20 -2.21
N TYR A 430 14.01 4.70 -1.79
CA TYR A 430 12.78 3.94 -1.80
C TYR A 430 11.72 4.77 -2.52
N ALA A 431 11.62 4.56 -3.83
CA ALA A 431 10.91 5.46 -4.73
C ALA A 431 11.50 6.87 -4.66
N ASP A 432 10.73 7.86 -4.20
CA ASP A 432 11.14 9.25 -4.01
C ASP A 432 11.88 9.49 -2.68
N ASP A 433 11.79 8.59 -1.69
CA ASP A 433 12.52 8.74 -0.43
C ASP A 433 14.03 8.51 -0.64
N LEU A 434 14.79 9.59 -0.85
CA LEU A 434 16.26 9.59 -0.98
C LEU A 434 16.92 9.94 0.35
N LYS A 435 17.88 9.08 0.74
CA LYS A 435 18.84 9.38 1.81
C LYS A 435 20.26 9.28 1.26
N ILE A 436 21.08 10.30 1.53
CA ILE A 436 22.51 10.36 1.17
C ILE A 436 23.31 10.26 2.46
N PHE A 437 24.38 9.47 2.48
CA PHE A 437 25.18 9.29 3.67
C PHE A 437 26.66 9.12 3.36
N PHE A 438 27.49 9.66 4.25
CA PHE A 438 28.94 9.63 4.10
C PHE A 438 29.66 9.52 5.46
N PRO A 439 30.68 8.65 5.58
CA PRO A 439 31.52 8.58 6.77
C PRO A 439 32.34 9.87 6.93
N ILE A 440 32.30 10.49 8.11
CA ILE A 440 33.00 11.73 8.41
C ILE A 440 34.09 11.49 9.45
N SER A 441 35.31 11.88 9.11
CA SER A 441 36.48 11.92 10.01
C SER A 441 37.04 13.33 10.16
N SER A 442 36.80 14.19 9.18
CA SER A 442 37.32 15.55 9.07
C SER A 442 36.31 16.49 8.40
N VAL A 443 36.56 17.80 8.47
CA VAL A 443 35.77 18.82 7.75
C VAL A 443 35.84 18.63 6.23
N ASN A 444 36.95 18.08 5.70
CA ASN A 444 37.07 17.77 4.28
C ASN A 444 36.08 16.69 3.81
N ASP A 445 35.72 15.75 4.67
CA ASP A 445 34.68 14.78 4.33
C ASP A 445 33.30 15.46 4.24
N CYS A 446 33.07 16.49 5.07
CA CYS A 446 31.85 17.29 5.01
C CYS A 446 31.76 18.11 3.70
N THR A 447 32.88 18.64 3.20
CA THR A 447 32.88 19.39 1.93
C THR A 447 32.58 18.48 0.73
N ILE A 448 33.00 17.21 0.76
CA ILE A 448 32.63 16.19 -0.24
C ILE A 448 31.11 15.95 -0.22
N LEU A 449 30.54 15.74 0.97
CA LEU A 449 29.10 15.56 1.11
C LEU A 449 28.32 16.80 0.68
N GLN A 450 28.77 18.00 1.05
CA GLN A 450 28.18 19.28 0.62
C GLN A 450 28.22 19.46 -0.91
N SER A 451 29.34 19.10 -1.56
CA SER A 451 29.48 19.16 -3.02
C SER A 451 28.49 18.23 -3.72
N SER A 452 28.28 17.03 -3.17
CA SER A 452 27.28 16.08 -3.66
C SER A 452 25.84 16.60 -3.50
N LEU A 453 25.55 17.36 -2.44
CA LEU A 453 24.25 18.03 -2.26
C LEU A 453 24.01 19.13 -3.30
N HIS A 454 25.04 19.90 -3.66
CA HIS A 454 24.94 20.88 -4.74
C HIS A 454 24.67 20.21 -6.09
N ALA A 455 25.37 19.12 -6.40
CA ALA A 455 25.14 18.33 -7.60
C ALA A 455 23.70 17.78 -7.65
N LEU A 456 23.21 17.22 -6.54
CA LEU A 456 21.82 16.78 -6.42
C LEU A 456 20.84 17.93 -6.69
N PHE A 457 21.04 19.09 -6.06
CA PHE A 457 20.13 20.23 -6.22
C PHE A 457 20.05 20.70 -7.68
N ASN A 458 21.19 20.78 -8.37
CA ASN A 458 21.24 21.12 -9.79
C ASN A 458 20.53 20.07 -10.65
N TRP A 459 20.73 18.79 -10.36
CA TRP A 459 20.02 17.71 -11.03
C TRP A 459 18.51 17.79 -10.82
N CYS A 460 18.05 18.10 -9.60
CA CYS A 460 16.64 18.31 -9.28
C CYS A 460 16.03 19.45 -10.11
N LYS A 461 16.76 20.57 -10.27
CA LYS A 461 16.35 21.71 -11.10
C LYS A 461 16.23 21.31 -12.58
N ASN A 462 17.26 20.65 -13.12
CA ASN A 462 17.30 20.22 -14.52
C ASN A 462 16.22 19.17 -14.84
N ASN A 463 15.82 18.36 -13.86
CA ASN A 463 14.80 17.33 -14.01
C ASN A 463 13.40 17.78 -13.54
N GLY A 464 13.20 19.05 -13.18
CA GLY A 464 11.90 19.53 -12.70
C GLY A 464 11.37 18.85 -11.43
N MET A 465 12.25 18.23 -10.62
CA MET A 465 11.90 17.48 -9.41
C MET A 465 12.47 18.16 -8.16
N LEU A 466 11.83 19.26 -7.76
CA LEU A 466 12.31 20.07 -6.64
C LEU A 466 12.10 19.39 -5.29
N LEU A 467 13.04 19.63 -4.38
CA LEU A 467 12.97 19.18 -2.99
C LEU A 467 12.12 20.14 -2.14
N ASN A 468 11.43 19.59 -1.14
CA ASN A 468 10.84 20.33 -0.04
C ASN A 468 11.94 20.66 0.98
N LEU A 469 12.57 21.83 0.82
CA LEU A 469 13.74 22.24 1.61
C LEU A 469 13.45 22.22 3.13
N MET A 470 12.24 22.62 3.54
CA MET A 470 11.85 22.68 4.96
C MET A 470 11.80 21.31 5.64
N LYS A 471 11.57 20.24 4.87
CA LYS A 471 11.54 18.87 5.38
C LYS A 471 12.88 18.14 5.24
N CYS A 472 13.81 18.68 4.46
CA CYS A 472 15.15 18.13 4.35
C CYS A 472 15.89 18.37 5.67
N CYS A 473 16.66 17.37 6.11
CA CYS A 473 17.36 17.43 7.38
C CYS A 473 18.63 16.59 7.37
N VAL A 474 19.50 16.82 8.35
CA VAL A 474 20.71 16.05 8.57
C VAL A 474 20.67 15.36 9.93
N ILE A 475 21.07 14.09 10.01
CA ILE A 475 21.33 13.40 11.27
C ILE A 475 22.77 12.88 11.27
N THR A 476 23.45 12.99 12.41
CA THR A 476 24.80 12.46 12.59
C THR A 476 24.72 11.28 13.53
N PHE A 477 25.05 10.09 13.05
CA PHE A 477 25.22 8.91 13.89
C PHE A 477 26.67 8.84 14.36
N HIS A 478 26.91 8.86 15.66
CA HIS A 478 28.25 8.83 16.22
C HIS A 478 28.29 8.15 17.59
N ARG A 479 29.50 7.75 17.99
CA ARG A 479 29.84 7.35 19.37
C ARG A 479 30.93 8.24 19.98
N LYS A 480 31.39 9.25 19.23
CA LYS A 480 32.42 10.21 19.67
C LYS A 480 31.85 11.13 20.73
N TYR A 481 32.69 11.49 21.71
CA TYR A 481 32.38 12.54 22.68
C TYR A 481 32.20 13.89 21.99
N SER A 482 33.09 14.21 21.05
CA SER A 482 33.02 15.41 20.21
C SER A 482 32.87 15.01 18.72
N PRO A 483 31.63 14.98 18.18
CA PRO A 483 31.41 14.79 16.74
C PRO A 483 31.76 16.07 15.96
N VAL A 484 32.14 15.91 14.69
CA VAL A 484 32.25 17.02 13.75
C VAL A 484 30.84 17.48 13.40
N LEU A 485 30.49 18.71 13.77
CA LEU A 485 29.20 19.31 13.42
C LEU A 485 29.42 20.30 12.28
N PHE A 486 28.86 19.97 11.12
CA PHE A 486 28.93 20.80 9.92
C PHE A 486 27.54 21.27 9.50
N ASP A 487 27.49 22.51 9.01
CA ASP A 487 26.29 23.21 8.58
C ASP A 487 26.04 22.99 7.08
N TYR A 488 25.40 21.87 6.77
CA TYR A 488 25.06 21.53 5.39
C TYR A 488 23.94 22.42 4.85
N LYS A 489 24.05 22.81 3.58
CA LYS A 489 23.05 23.63 2.88
C LYS A 489 22.50 22.93 1.64
N LEU A 490 21.22 23.10 1.36
CA LEU A 490 20.61 22.77 0.06
C LEU A 490 20.14 24.08 -0.56
N ALA A 491 20.78 24.49 -1.67
CA ALA A 491 20.77 25.88 -2.11
C ALA A 491 21.18 26.82 -0.96
N ASP A 492 20.37 27.83 -0.63
CA ASP A 492 20.63 28.76 0.47
C ASP A 492 20.03 28.31 1.81
N HIS A 493 19.34 27.17 1.84
CA HIS A 493 18.64 26.69 3.02
C HIS A 493 19.53 25.80 3.90
N LEU A 494 19.75 26.21 5.15
CA LEU A 494 20.47 25.45 6.16
C LEU A 494 19.67 24.23 6.61
N LEU A 495 20.28 23.04 6.59
CA LEU A 495 19.62 21.82 7.02
C LEU A 495 19.59 21.72 8.53
N HIS A 496 18.39 21.62 9.08
CA HIS A 496 18.20 21.42 10.51
C HIS A 496 18.61 19.99 10.92
N ARG A 497 18.99 19.85 12.19
CA ARG A 497 19.51 18.60 12.76
C ARG A 497 18.59 18.07 13.85
N PRO A 498 17.62 17.19 13.54
CA PRO A 498 16.69 16.68 14.52
C PRO A 498 17.35 15.66 15.47
N THR A 499 16.76 15.49 16.66
CA THR A 499 17.23 14.53 17.67
C THR A 499 16.88 13.07 17.34
N TYR A 500 15.95 12.85 16.41
CA TYR A 500 15.60 11.57 15.84
C TYR A 500 15.04 11.75 14.43
N ILE A 501 15.10 10.70 13.62
CA ILE A 501 14.55 10.64 12.28
C ILE A 501 13.61 9.44 12.14
N LYS A 502 12.55 9.60 11.36
CA LYS A 502 11.69 8.50 10.94
C LYS A 502 12.04 8.11 9.51
N ASP A 503 12.64 6.94 9.34
CA ASP A 503 13.05 6.42 8.04
C ASP A 503 12.28 5.12 7.72
N LEU A 504 11.54 5.12 6.60
CA LEU A 504 10.74 3.99 6.11
C LEU A 504 9.87 3.30 7.19
N GLY A 505 9.40 4.09 8.15
CA GLY A 505 8.53 3.65 9.26
C GLY A 505 9.25 3.32 10.57
N ILE A 506 10.59 3.40 10.63
CA ILE A 506 11.40 3.16 11.83
C ILE A 506 11.94 4.47 12.38
N ILE A 507 11.87 4.64 13.70
CA ILE A 507 12.42 5.84 14.38
C ILE A 507 13.83 5.52 14.88
N MET A 508 14.81 6.31 14.44
CA MET A 508 16.22 6.19 14.82
C MET A 508 16.72 7.50 15.42
N ASN A 509 17.62 7.42 16.39
CA ASN A 509 18.33 8.57 16.96
C ASN A 509 19.84 8.44 16.69
N PRO A 510 20.65 9.51 16.91
CA PRO A 510 22.11 9.50 16.70
C PRO A 510 22.84 8.31 17.34
N ASN A 511 22.31 7.82 18.46
CA ASN A 511 22.88 6.72 19.23
C ASN A 511 22.40 5.33 18.76
N LEU A 512 21.59 5.23 17.70
CA LEU A 512 20.93 4.01 17.24
C LEU A 512 20.23 3.24 18.38
N THR A 513 19.68 3.97 19.37
CA THR A 513 18.81 3.38 20.39
C THR A 513 17.36 3.47 19.91
N PHE A 514 16.70 2.32 19.80
CA PHE A 514 15.32 2.23 19.32
C PHE A 514 14.28 2.49 20.41
N GLN A 515 14.65 3.15 21.51
CA GLN A 515 13.75 3.40 22.64
C GLN A 515 12.49 4.17 22.22
N ILE A 516 12.67 5.29 21.50
CA ILE A 516 11.57 6.12 20.99
C ILE A 516 10.66 5.28 20.07
N HIS A 517 11.26 4.41 19.25
CA HIS A 517 10.53 3.51 18.36
C HIS A 517 9.69 2.49 19.14
N PHE A 518 10.26 1.85 20.18
CA PHE A 518 9.53 0.91 21.03
C PHE A 518 8.32 1.57 21.68
N GLU A 519 8.47 2.79 22.18
CA GLU A 519 7.36 3.54 22.77
C GLU A 519 6.27 3.82 21.75
N HIS A 520 6.66 4.27 20.55
CA HIS A 520 5.73 4.60 19.48
C HIS A 520 4.93 3.36 19.05
N VAL A 521 5.62 2.26 18.77
CA VAL A 521 5.03 0.96 18.40
C VAL A 521 4.10 0.47 19.51
N CYS A 522 4.55 0.49 20.77
CA CYS A 522 3.75 0.03 21.90
C CYS A 522 2.49 0.86 22.10
N LYS A 523 2.60 2.20 22.04
CA LYS A 523 1.47 3.13 22.16
C LYS A 523 0.46 2.90 21.03
N LYS A 524 0.92 2.78 19.78
CA LYS A 524 0.08 2.56 18.60
C LYS A 524 -0.66 1.23 18.65
N ALA A 525 0.07 0.13 18.89
CA ALA A 525 -0.50 -1.21 19.04
C ALA A 525 -1.46 -1.27 20.24
N SER A 526 -1.14 -0.59 21.34
CA SER A 526 -1.99 -0.56 22.52
C SER A 526 -3.32 0.14 22.28
N LYS A 527 -3.32 1.29 21.59
CA LYS A 527 -4.54 2.01 21.21
C LYS A 527 -5.45 1.13 20.35
N LEU A 528 -4.86 0.43 19.38
CA LEU A 528 -5.59 -0.40 18.43
C LEU A 528 -6.17 -1.67 19.08
N LEU A 529 -5.41 -2.32 19.95
CA LEU A 529 -5.92 -3.44 20.75
C LEU A 529 -7.09 -2.98 21.64
N GLY A 530 -6.96 -1.83 22.31
CA GLY A 530 -8.07 -1.27 23.10
C GLY A 530 -9.30 -0.95 22.27
N PHE A 531 -9.12 -0.44 21.04
CA PHE A 531 -10.20 -0.23 20.09
C PHE A 531 -10.88 -1.54 19.72
N ILE A 532 -10.12 -2.57 19.32
CA ILE A 532 -10.65 -3.90 18.99
C ILE A 532 -11.42 -4.48 20.19
N SER A 533 -10.85 -4.46 21.39
CA SER A 533 -11.49 -5.01 22.59
C SER A 533 -12.84 -4.34 22.89
N ARG A 534 -12.97 -3.02 22.67
CA ARG A 534 -14.24 -2.30 22.86
C ARG A 534 -15.24 -2.56 21.74
N THR A 535 -14.80 -2.52 20.49
CA THR A 535 -15.66 -2.73 19.32
C THR A 535 -16.24 -4.13 19.27
N THR A 536 -15.48 -5.12 19.75
CA THR A 536 -15.88 -6.53 19.76
C THR A 536 -16.48 -6.96 21.09
N ARG A 537 -16.90 -6.03 21.97
CA ARG A 537 -17.39 -6.39 23.32
C ARG A 537 -18.52 -7.44 23.30
N ASP A 538 -19.41 -7.32 22.33
CA ASP A 538 -20.57 -8.21 22.21
C ASP A 538 -20.28 -9.49 21.41
N PHE A 539 -19.01 -9.72 21.03
CA PHE A 539 -18.58 -10.92 20.32
C PHE A 539 -18.36 -12.07 21.32
N HIS A 540 -18.88 -13.23 20.96
CA HIS A 540 -18.83 -14.47 21.74
C HIS A 540 -17.68 -15.37 21.28
N ASP A 541 -17.30 -15.30 20.00
CA ASP A 541 -16.19 -16.08 19.46
C ASP A 541 -14.85 -15.35 19.67
N VAL A 542 -14.09 -15.81 20.67
CA VAL A 542 -12.78 -15.24 20.99
C VAL A 542 -11.73 -15.49 19.90
N SER A 543 -11.91 -16.49 19.04
CA SER A 543 -11.00 -16.76 17.91
C SER A 543 -11.01 -15.62 16.90
N VAL A 544 -12.15 -14.92 16.75
CA VAL A 544 -12.28 -13.71 15.93
C VAL A 544 -11.37 -12.62 16.48
N ILE A 545 -11.29 -12.44 17.80
CA ILE A 545 -10.43 -11.43 18.43
C ILE A 545 -8.96 -11.74 18.18
N VAL A 546 -8.56 -13.02 18.28
CA VAL A 546 -7.21 -13.47 17.96
C VAL A 546 -6.89 -13.18 16.50
N THR A 547 -7.83 -13.45 15.59
CA THR A 547 -7.71 -13.15 14.15
C THR A 547 -7.51 -11.65 13.90
N LEU A 548 -8.29 -10.81 14.57
CA LEU A 548 -8.15 -9.35 14.51
C LEU A 548 -6.81 -8.86 15.07
N PHE A 549 -6.36 -9.41 16.19
CA PHE A 549 -5.04 -9.08 16.74
C PHE A 549 -3.92 -9.44 15.76
N ASN A 550 -3.94 -10.68 15.25
CA ASN A 550 -2.93 -11.20 14.33
C ASN A 550 -2.86 -10.43 13.01
N SER A 551 -3.98 -9.88 12.55
CA SER A 551 -4.10 -9.20 11.27
C SER A 551 -3.93 -7.68 11.35
N ILE A 552 -4.18 -7.06 12.51
CA ILE A 552 -4.23 -5.61 12.65
C ILE A 552 -3.21 -5.09 13.68
N VAL A 553 -3.06 -5.74 14.83
CA VAL A 553 -2.18 -5.26 15.93
C VAL A 553 -0.77 -5.81 15.77
N ARG A 554 -0.64 -7.12 15.57
CA ARG A 554 0.65 -7.82 15.46
C ARG A 554 1.55 -7.28 14.34
N PRO A 555 1.03 -6.92 13.14
CA PRO A 555 1.88 -6.32 12.10
C PRO A 555 2.57 -5.02 12.54
N ILE A 556 1.95 -4.23 13.42
CA ILE A 556 2.56 -3.01 14.00
C ILE A 556 3.75 -3.38 14.90
N LEU A 557 3.63 -4.49 15.63
CA LEU A 557 4.66 -5.01 16.55
C LEU A 557 5.79 -5.76 15.83
N GLU A 558 5.64 -6.06 14.54
CA GLU A 558 6.61 -6.88 13.78
C GLU A 558 7.21 -6.17 12.57
N TYR A 559 6.61 -5.07 12.11
CA TYR A 559 7.08 -4.34 10.95
C TYR A 559 8.56 -3.95 11.09
N ASN A 560 9.38 -4.48 10.18
CA ASN A 560 10.84 -4.32 10.15
C ASN A 560 11.54 -4.65 11.48
N SER A 561 11.02 -5.61 12.26
CA SER A 561 11.60 -6.00 13.57
C SER A 561 13.06 -6.43 13.51
N ILE A 562 13.52 -6.89 12.35
CA ILE A 562 14.93 -7.24 12.10
C ILE A 562 15.86 -6.04 12.32
N ILE A 563 15.42 -4.81 12.01
CA ILE A 563 16.22 -3.59 12.19
C ILE A 563 16.38 -3.23 13.67
N TRP A 564 15.28 -3.32 14.43
CA TRP A 564 15.19 -2.70 15.77
C TRP A 564 15.08 -3.68 16.93
N SER A 565 15.09 -5.00 16.69
CA SER A 565 14.81 -6.03 17.70
C SER A 565 15.49 -5.75 19.05
N PRO A 566 14.74 -5.59 20.16
CA PRO A 566 15.34 -5.25 21.45
C PRO A 566 16.11 -6.45 22.02
N TYR A 567 17.26 -6.17 22.63
CA TYR A 567 18.01 -7.16 23.41
C TYR A 567 17.84 -6.96 24.93
N GLN A 568 17.42 -5.78 25.38
CA GLN A 568 17.20 -5.49 26.80
C GLN A 568 15.83 -6.03 27.26
N LYS A 569 15.82 -6.71 28.41
CA LYS A 569 14.63 -7.41 28.91
C LYS A 569 13.45 -6.48 29.18
N CYS A 570 13.70 -5.24 29.60
CA CYS A 570 12.65 -4.23 29.82
C CYS A 570 11.83 -3.96 28.54
N TYR A 571 12.48 -3.80 27.39
CA TYR A 571 11.82 -3.53 26.11
C TYR A 571 11.17 -4.78 25.52
N ILE A 572 11.81 -5.95 25.66
CA ILE A 572 11.21 -7.24 25.31
C ILE A 572 9.88 -7.40 26.07
N ASN A 573 9.91 -7.26 27.40
CA ASN A 573 8.72 -7.38 28.25
C ASN A 573 7.66 -6.33 27.90
N ARG A 574 8.04 -5.11 27.52
CA ARG A 574 7.09 -4.05 27.13
C ARG A 574 6.29 -4.42 25.88
N LEU A 575 6.93 -5.05 24.89
CA LEU A 575 6.24 -5.59 23.71
C LEU A 575 5.35 -6.78 24.09
N GLU A 576 5.87 -7.74 24.85
CA GLU A 576 5.13 -8.92 25.30
C GLU A 576 3.88 -8.55 26.12
N ASN A 577 3.94 -7.47 26.90
CA ASN A 577 2.80 -7.01 27.70
C ASN A 577 1.57 -6.65 26.86
N ILE A 578 1.74 -6.26 25.60
CA ILE A 578 0.62 -6.00 24.69
C ILE A 578 -0.09 -7.30 24.31
N GLN A 579 0.68 -8.35 24.02
CA GLN A 579 0.16 -9.69 23.79
C GLN A 579 -0.47 -10.28 25.07
N LYS A 580 0.17 -10.13 26.24
CA LYS A 580 -0.43 -10.54 27.53
C LYS A 580 -1.77 -9.85 27.79
N ARG A 581 -1.94 -8.59 27.39
CA ARG A 581 -3.22 -7.88 27.54
C ARG A 581 -4.31 -8.41 26.60
N LEU A 582 -3.95 -8.88 25.41
CA LEU A 582 -4.87 -9.66 24.57
C LEU A 582 -5.31 -10.93 25.32
N ILE A 583 -4.35 -11.70 25.87
CA ILE A 583 -4.65 -12.94 26.59
C ILE A 583 -5.57 -12.67 27.79
N ARG A 584 -5.33 -11.61 28.57
CA ARG A 584 -6.26 -11.17 29.64
C ARG A 584 -7.67 -10.90 29.09
N THR A 585 -7.77 -10.19 27.97
CA THR A 585 -9.07 -9.90 27.33
C THR A 585 -9.79 -11.19 26.93
N ILE A 586 -9.06 -12.16 26.38
CA ILE A 586 -9.61 -13.46 25.98
C ILE A 586 -10.03 -14.26 27.20
N GLY A 587 -9.18 -14.36 28.23
CA GLY A 587 -9.49 -15.14 29.42
C GLY A 587 -10.72 -14.63 30.16
N VAL A 588 -10.88 -13.31 30.32
CA VAL A 588 -12.11 -12.73 30.89
C VAL A 588 -13.34 -13.09 30.06
N ARG A 589 -13.23 -13.08 28.72
CA ARG A 589 -14.35 -13.47 27.84
C ARG A 589 -14.67 -14.96 27.88
N LEU A 590 -13.71 -15.79 28.23
CA LEU A 590 -13.91 -17.23 28.46
C LEU A 590 -14.45 -17.52 29.87
N GLY A 591 -14.60 -16.51 30.74
CA GLY A 591 -15.16 -16.64 32.08
C GLY A 591 -14.12 -16.82 33.19
N TYR A 592 -12.82 -16.71 32.90
CA TYR A 592 -11.78 -16.73 33.94
C TYR A 592 -11.75 -15.41 34.73
N ASP A 593 -11.37 -15.48 36.00
CA ASP A 593 -11.13 -14.31 36.83
C ASP A 593 -9.96 -13.47 36.30
N TYR A 594 -10.08 -12.13 36.36
CA TYR A 594 -9.12 -11.19 35.79
C TYR A 594 -7.71 -11.34 36.38
N ASN A 595 -7.60 -11.68 37.67
CA ASN A 595 -6.33 -11.81 38.35
C ASN A 595 -5.71 -13.21 38.15
N ASN A 596 -6.52 -14.22 37.83
CA ASN A 596 -6.13 -15.63 37.76
C ASN A 596 -6.30 -16.21 36.34
N ILE A 597 -5.69 -15.55 35.35
CA ILE A 597 -5.75 -15.98 33.94
C ILE A 597 -4.71 -17.08 33.65
N PRO A 598 -5.10 -18.26 33.11
CA PRO A 598 -4.17 -19.32 32.77
C PRO A 598 -3.45 -19.03 31.44
N TYR A 599 -2.42 -18.17 31.48
CA TYR A 599 -1.72 -17.72 30.26
C TYR A 599 -1.22 -18.84 29.38
N LYS A 600 -0.55 -19.86 29.96
CA LYS A 600 0.04 -20.98 29.21
C LYS A 600 -1.02 -21.78 28.45
N GLU A 601 -2.16 -22.05 29.08
CA GLU A 601 -3.28 -22.77 28.48
C GLU A 601 -3.87 -21.97 27.32
N ILE A 602 -4.12 -20.67 27.50
CA ILE A 602 -4.69 -19.82 26.45
C ILE A 602 -3.70 -19.68 25.29
N TYR A 603 -2.40 -19.54 25.57
CA TYR A 603 -1.36 -19.54 24.53
C TYR A 603 -1.41 -20.81 23.68
N GLY A 604 -1.48 -21.99 24.34
CA GLY A 604 -1.60 -23.28 23.65
C GLY A 604 -2.89 -23.42 22.86
N ARG A 605 -4.03 -23.09 23.46
CA ARG A 605 -5.37 -23.21 22.84
C ARG A 605 -5.51 -22.42 21.55
N PHE A 606 -4.90 -21.24 21.45
CA PHE A 606 -4.99 -20.36 20.28
C PHE A 606 -3.71 -20.31 19.45
N VAL A 607 -2.72 -21.15 19.75
CA VAL A 607 -1.42 -21.24 19.04
C VAL A 607 -0.75 -19.86 18.92
N ILE A 608 -0.71 -19.13 20.03
CA ILE A 608 -0.12 -17.79 20.09
C ILE A 608 1.33 -17.91 20.58
N SER A 609 2.29 -17.78 19.66
CA SER A 609 3.73 -17.74 19.97
C SER A 609 4.14 -16.41 20.60
N SER A 610 5.18 -16.40 21.45
CA SER A 610 5.77 -15.16 21.98
C SER A 610 6.22 -14.23 20.85
N LEU A 611 6.17 -12.91 21.06
CA LEU A 611 6.67 -11.96 20.05
C LEU A 611 8.20 -12.08 19.91
N GLU A 612 8.90 -12.48 20.97
CA GLU A 612 10.33 -12.80 20.97
C GLU A 612 10.67 -13.92 19.98
N ASN A 613 10.04 -15.09 20.09
CA ASN A 613 10.28 -16.20 19.16
C ASN A 613 9.92 -15.80 17.73
N ARG A 614 8.88 -14.99 17.54
CA ARG A 614 8.52 -14.48 16.22
C ARG A 614 9.58 -13.57 15.59
N ARG A 615 10.28 -12.76 16.38
CA ARG A 615 11.41 -11.96 15.89
C ARG A 615 12.58 -12.84 15.47
N ILE A 616 12.87 -13.91 16.22
CA ILE A 616 13.88 -14.92 15.86
C ILE A 616 13.51 -15.62 14.54
N ILE A 617 12.24 -16.04 14.41
CA ILE A 617 11.72 -16.60 13.15
C ILE A 617 11.89 -15.61 11.99
N ASN A 618 11.62 -14.32 12.20
CA ASN A 618 11.80 -13.32 11.16
C ASN A 618 13.27 -13.15 10.75
N ASP A 619 14.20 -13.16 11.72
CA ASP A 619 15.64 -13.12 11.45
C ASP A 619 16.07 -14.30 10.56
N ILE A 620 15.68 -15.53 10.90
CA ILE A 620 16.08 -16.75 10.15
C ILE A 620 15.37 -16.83 8.79
N LEU A 621 14.07 -16.48 8.72
CA LEU A 621 13.35 -16.45 7.45
C LEU A 621 13.88 -15.38 6.50
N PHE A 622 14.41 -14.28 7.02
CA PHE A 622 15.10 -13.28 6.21
C PHE A 622 16.36 -13.89 5.59
N LEU A 623 17.20 -14.55 6.39
CA LEU A 623 18.40 -15.22 5.88
C LEU A 623 18.08 -16.30 4.84
N TYR A 624 17.09 -17.15 5.13
CA TYR A 624 16.57 -18.13 4.17
C TYR A 624 16.18 -17.48 2.84
N LYS A 625 15.41 -16.39 2.88
CA LYS A 625 14.96 -15.70 1.68
C LYS A 625 16.11 -15.05 0.90
N LEU A 626 17.10 -14.52 1.61
CA LEU A 626 18.29 -13.90 1.04
C LEU A 626 19.16 -14.93 0.31
N LEU A 627 19.40 -16.10 0.92
CA LEU A 627 20.21 -17.17 0.33
C LEU A 627 19.50 -17.93 -0.80
N ASN A 628 18.15 -17.96 -0.82
CA ASN A 628 17.36 -18.66 -1.84
C ASN A 628 16.78 -17.72 -2.92
N ASN A 629 17.41 -16.57 -3.17
CA ASN A 629 17.05 -15.64 -4.26
C ASN A 629 15.62 -15.04 -4.20
N PHE A 630 14.95 -15.09 -3.05
CA PHE A 630 13.66 -14.42 -2.85
C PHE A 630 13.82 -12.93 -2.54
N ILE A 631 15.02 -12.51 -2.14
CA ILE A 631 15.40 -11.12 -1.89
C ILE A 631 16.53 -10.76 -2.86
N ASP A 632 16.32 -9.69 -3.63
CA ASP A 632 17.33 -9.15 -4.55
C ASP A 632 18.09 -8.02 -3.85
N CYS A 633 19.15 -8.38 -3.11
CA CYS A 633 20.03 -7.40 -2.49
C CYS A 633 21.48 -7.92 -2.45
N PRO A 634 22.23 -7.76 -3.56
CA PRO A 634 23.60 -8.27 -3.68
C PRO A 634 24.53 -7.78 -2.56
N TYR A 635 24.38 -6.51 -2.15
CA TYR A 635 25.13 -5.95 -1.02
C TYR A 635 25.01 -6.82 0.24
N LEU A 636 23.78 -7.20 0.64
CA LEU A 636 23.58 -7.96 1.87
C LEU A 636 24.03 -9.42 1.76
N VAL A 637 24.02 -9.99 0.55
CA VAL A 637 24.57 -11.33 0.30
C VAL A 637 26.08 -11.33 0.53
N ASN A 638 26.78 -10.28 0.05
CA ASN A 638 28.22 -10.14 0.22
C ASN A 638 28.67 -9.95 1.68
N GLU A 639 27.75 -9.58 2.57
CA GLU A 639 28.01 -9.46 4.01
C GLU A 639 27.88 -10.80 4.76
N ILE A 640 27.49 -11.88 4.09
CA ILE A 640 27.35 -13.21 4.69
C ILE A 640 28.63 -14.02 4.47
N TYR A 641 29.26 -14.43 5.57
CA TYR A 641 30.47 -15.25 5.55
C TYR A 641 30.17 -16.67 6.04
N PHE A 642 30.54 -17.67 5.25
CA PHE A 642 30.50 -19.07 5.68
C PHE A 642 31.72 -19.40 6.54
N ASN A 643 31.52 -20.26 7.53
CA ASN A 643 32.60 -20.79 8.34
C ASN A 643 33.21 -22.01 7.63
N ILE A 644 34.47 -21.89 7.22
CA ILE A 644 35.22 -22.95 6.53
C ILE A 644 36.41 -23.33 7.42
N PRO A 645 36.22 -24.22 8.41
CA PRO A 645 37.30 -24.59 9.31
C PRO A 645 38.35 -25.44 8.59
N SER A 646 39.63 -25.19 8.86
CA SER A 646 40.74 -25.98 8.31
C SER A 646 40.85 -27.39 8.91
N ILE A 647 40.18 -27.64 10.04
CA ILE A 647 40.18 -28.91 10.77
C ILE A 647 38.73 -29.23 11.17
N GLN A 648 38.35 -30.50 11.15
CA GLN A 648 37.05 -30.93 11.67
C GLN A 648 36.97 -30.66 13.18
N THR A 649 36.07 -29.78 13.58
CA THR A 649 35.74 -29.53 14.99
C THR A 649 34.40 -30.17 15.35
N ARG A 650 34.12 -30.35 16.65
CA ARG A 650 32.80 -30.81 17.12
C ARG A 650 31.69 -29.76 16.92
N HIS A 651 32.04 -28.53 16.55
CA HIS A 651 31.10 -27.43 16.35
C HIS A 651 30.86 -27.19 14.85
N ASN A 652 29.64 -27.49 14.39
CA ASN A 652 29.25 -27.37 12.99
C ASN A 652 28.53 -26.04 12.71
N ASN A 653 29.11 -24.91 13.15
CA ASN A 653 28.55 -23.60 12.81
C ASN A 653 28.71 -23.36 11.31
N LEU A 654 27.60 -23.10 10.59
CA LEU A 654 27.60 -22.83 9.16
C LEU A 654 28.14 -21.43 8.83
N PHE A 655 27.80 -20.43 9.64
CA PHE A 655 28.17 -19.04 9.40
C PHE A 655 29.31 -18.59 10.29
N SER A 656 30.23 -17.81 9.73
CA SER A 656 31.27 -17.11 10.49
C SER A 656 30.67 -15.88 11.16
N ILE A 657 30.96 -15.69 12.45
CA ILE A 657 30.50 -14.55 13.23
C ILE A 657 31.71 -13.75 13.66
N ASN A 658 31.83 -12.53 13.12
CA ASN A 658 32.89 -11.61 13.51
C ASN A 658 32.78 -11.26 15.00
N PHE A 659 33.93 -11.16 15.67
CA PHE A 659 34.00 -10.69 17.05
C PHE A 659 33.46 -9.26 17.15
N ALA A 660 32.58 -9.02 18.13
CA ALA A 660 31.98 -7.73 18.38
C ALA A 660 32.44 -7.19 19.75
N GLN A 661 33.20 -6.10 19.73
CA GLN A 661 33.78 -5.48 20.94
C GLN A 661 32.75 -4.75 21.83
N THR A 662 31.54 -4.50 21.32
CA THR A 662 30.52 -3.71 22.03
C THR A 662 29.14 -4.34 21.88
N ASN A 663 28.25 -4.08 22.85
CA ASN A 663 26.89 -4.61 22.83
C ASN A 663 26.09 -4.17 21.60
N TYR A 664 26.28 -2.93 21.12
CA TYR A 664 25.52 -2.45 19.96
C TYR A 664 25.96 -3.13 18.66
N LEU A 665 27.26 -3.46 18.51
CA LEU A 665 27.74 -4.27 17.39
C LEU A 665 27.31 -5.72 17.54
N TYR A 666 27.42 -6.28 18.75
CA TYR A 666 26.99 -7.65 19.02
C TYR A 666 25.52 -7.83 18.66
N HIS A 667 24.63 -6.91 19.05
CA HIS A 667 23.21 -6.98 18.73
C HIS A 667 22.83 -6.38 17.37
N SER A 668 23.80 -6.05 16.52
CA SER A 668 23.52 -5.62 15.14
C SER A 668 22.72 -6.67 14.37
N PRO A 669 21.85 -6.26 13.44
CA PRO A 669 20.94 -7.19 12.77
C PRO A 669 21.63 -8.37 12.08
N LEU A 670 22.65 -8.13 11.25
CA LEU A 670 23.30 -9.21 10.48
C LEU A 670 24.00 -10.21 11.40
N LEU A 671 24.82 -9.74 12.36
CA LEU A 671 25.48 -10.64 13.31
C LEU A 671 24.47 -11.42 14.16
N ARG A 672 23.36 -10.78 14.57
CA ARG A 672 22.28 -11.44 15.31
C ARG A 672 21.60 -12.52 14.48
N ILE A 673 21.29 -12.25 13.20
CA ILE A 673 20.68 -13.19 12.28
C ILE A 673 21.57 -14.43 12.11
N LEU A 674 22.86 -14.25 11.82
CA LEU A 674 23.81 -15.35 11.63
C LEU A 674 24.00 -16.17 12.92
N ARG A 675 24.04 -15.51 14.08
CA ARG A 675 24.03 -16.21 15.38
C ARG A 675 22.79 -17.06 15.59
N HIS A 676 21.60 -16.50 15.34
CA HIS A 676 20.37 -17.29 15.45
C HIS A 676 20.44 -18.50 14.52
N ALA A 677 20.85 -18.32 13.26
CA ALA A 677 20.96 -19.45 12.32
C ALA A 677 21.92 -20.55 12.82
N ASN A 678 23.09 -20.20 13.37
CA ASN A 678 24.02 -21.17 13.95
C ASN A 678 23.44 -21.87 15.20
N VAL A 679 22.73 -21.14 16.07
CA VAL A 679 22.12 -21.71 17.29
C VAL A 679 21.08 -22.78 16.95
N PHE A 680 20.23 -22.53 15.95
CA PHE A 680 19.20 -23.50 15.55
C PHE A 680 19.72 -24.57 14.59
N ASN A 681 20.91 -24.38 14.01
CA ASN A 681 21.57 -25.30 13.08
C ASN A 681 20.63 -25.83 11.97
N ILE A 682 19.89 -24.91 11.33
CA ILE A 682 18.87 -25.24 10.33
C ILE A 682 19.53 -25.30 8.94
N ASP A 683 19.24 -26.34 8.16
CA ASP A 683 19.56 -26.37 6.74
C ASP A 683 18.69 -25.36 5.98
N LEU A 684 19.28 -24.22 5.61
CA LEU A 684 18.57 -23.13 4.94
C LEU A 684 18.37 -23.36 3.43
N PHE A 685 18.92 -24.43 2.85
CA PHE A 685 18.83 -24.70 1.42
C PHE A 685 17.79 -25.77 1.10
N ASN A 686 17.68 -26.80 1.94
CA ASN A 686 16.74 -27.90 1.71
C ASN A 686 15.47 -27.83 2.58
N THR A 687 15.41 -26.92 3.56
CA THR A 687 14.25 -26.79 4.45
C THR A 687 13.25 -25.74 3.95
N SER A 688 11.97 -26.12 3.84
CA SER A 688 10.93 -25.16 3.48
C SER A 688 10.72 -24.10 4.57
N ALA A 689 10.32 -22.88 4.20
CA ALA A 689 9.97 -21.82 5.16
C ALA A 689 8.90 -22.23 6.18
N LYS A 690 8.01 -23.18 5.84
CA LYS A 690 7.02 -23.73 6.78
C LYS A 690 7.67 -24.61 7.85
N MET A 691 8.61 -25.47 7.45
CA MET A 691 9.37 -26.32 8.38
C MET A 691 10.27 -25.49 9.29
N ILE A 692 10.94 -24.45 8.76
CA ILE A 692 11.76 -23.51 9.57
C ILE A 692 10.93 -22.92 10.72
N ARG A 693 9.70 -22.46 10.43
CA ARG A 693 8.78 -21.96 11.46
C ARG A 693 8.40 -23.02 12.49
N GLY A 694 8.27 -24.28 12.07
CA GLY A 694 7.98 -25.41 12.95
C GLY A 694 9.14 -25.69 13.91
N ILE A 695 10.37 -25.77 13.38
CA ILE A 695 11.59 -26.03 14.17
C ILE A 695 11.76 -24.98 15.28
N ILE A 696 11.65 -23.70 14.94
CA ILE A 696 11.81 -22.59 15.91
C ILE A 696 10.55 -22.40 16.76
N GLY A 697 9.38 -22.83 16.27
CA GLY A 697 8.13 -22.72 17.02
C GLY A 697 8.01 -23.74 18.16
N LEU A 698 8.76 -24.84 18.08
CA LEU A 698 8.81 -25.91 19.09
C LEU A 698 9.90 -25.68 20.15
N SER A 699 10.84 -24.76 19.90
CA SER A 699 11.87 -24.28 20.84
C SER A 699 11.38 -23.08 21.64
#